data_AF-A0AAU9W3P5-F1
#
_entry.id   AF-A0AAU9W3P5-F1
#
_cell.length_a   1.000
_cell.length_b   1.000
_cell.length_c   1.000
_cell.angle_alpha   90.00
_cell.angle_beta   90.00
_cell.angle_gamma   90.00
#
_symmetry.space_group_name_H-M   'P 1'
#
loop_
_entity.id
_entity.type
_entity.pdbx_description
1 polymer ?
#
loop_
_entity_poly.entity_id
_entity_poly.type
_entity_poly.pdbx_seq_one_letter_code
_entity_poly.pdbx_strand_id
1 'polypeptide(L)'
;MIDLQIQSWIFTGTETDFFAGHRACPCLEGHYRTHLFDKCVRCGRGGLLCQDEYASLKPGFWWQWRNESYKHRYESFMKNLALELPALDDFSVQYPYSIPTPYRCQVEESCKGGLDSPCGEGYQGPLCAVCKPGYYKQFHSCEKCPLRAWIAAQLSLIASIIAILLALLVWRKKNNLSKDRGSRFDSLLSKLKILIGFYQVTHGLLDVFSFIEWPDSLQVVSKYSGILQMNLLRVTPIHCLNHELHVDAFGDLFVLLSMNAIVIVGSCVIYGFWYMMISRNQSLEEDERAQKISQRKVLIYRNVFFFLYVTYLSTCSRTASVMPFACQKLCKDKREELCDEYLKVDYSIKCQGANYNHLVIIAYISAAYTMALPAVSFVALWRHLRTIITKKDGDDGCNPEVVDGLRFLFENYKPRSWYWELVEMTRKLILTCGLILVGQESRSYIGLAWVVAGMYAVVFCWVKPMQDTFENRLMSTSLAVTIVNLGIGAVSRIPAENISNMADHHKDALAMKILILGANTLVIGLLVVQYLAYLHQFFKEWRKNPKWSLSCCLALLLPLNDLQGEIRGMVGKNMLKTQLLSGIIGKPSIAASAKGTGALSFSPTHEENERKGRSSVKSRTTRKSLTKCERGTQTEIFTPVSTATAEHAQVSRKACQQITMIRHSDHHIPLAEVEEGTSKEEKTDWNNGE
;
A
#
# COMPACT_ATOMS: atom_id res chain seq x y z
N MET A 1 -44.40 -46.93 13.17
CA MET A 1 -43.47 -46.10 12.38
C MET A 1 -43.23 -44.76 13.09
N ILE A 2 -42.90 -44.80 14.40
CA ILE A 2 -42.51 -43.62 15.21
C ILE A 2 -41.37 -43.99 16.21
N ASP A 3 -41.12 -45.27 16.50
CA ASP A 3 -40.04 -45.68 17.43
C ASP A 3 -38.62 -45.80 16.87
N LEU A 4 -38.38 -45.48 15.59
CA LEU A 4 -37.03 -45.59 14.98
C LEU A 4 -36.34 -44.24 14.71
N GLN A 5 -36.99 -43.12 15.01
CA GLN A 5 -36.41 -41.77 14.80
C GLN A 5 -35.86 -41.10 16.06
N ILE A 6 -36.08 -41.67 17.25
CA ILE A 6 -35.54 -41.10 18.51
C ILE A 6 -34.11 -41.62 18.79
N GLN A 7 -33.71 -42.77 18.24
CA GLN A 7 -32.37 -43.33 18.45
C GLN A 7 -31.25 -42.66 17.63
N SER A 8 -31.55 -41.90 16.57
CA SER A 8 -30.50 -41.32 15.73
C SER A 8 -29.91 -40.00 16.26
N TRP A 9 -30.41 -39.49 17.39
CA TRP A 9 -29.93 -38.23 17.98
C TRP A 9 -29.09 -38.40 19.25
N ILE A 10 -29.01 -39.62 19.82
CA ILE A 10 -28.41 -39.85 21.14
C ILE A 10 -26.91 -40.23 21.05
N PHE A 11 -26.42 -40.75 19.92
CA PHE A 11 -25.05 -41.26 19.79
C PHE A 11 -24.26 -40.63 18.63
N THR A 12 -24.35 -39.32 18.45
CA THR A 12 -23.51 -38.63 17.46
C THR A 12 -22.06 -38.54 17.96
N GLY A 13 -21.24 -39.54 17.65
CA GLY A 13 -19.79 -39.52 17.93
C GLY A 13 -19.24 -40.64 18.82
N THR A 14 -20.03 -41.66 19.15
CA THR A 14 -19.65 -42.80 20.00
C THR A 14 -19.85 -44.12 19.27
N GLU A 15 -18.96 -45.10 19.48
CA GLU A 15 -19.07 -46.46 18.98
C GLU A 15 -20.14 -47.23 19.77
N THR A 16 -21.25 -47.58 19.12
CA THR A 16 -22.41 -48.18 19.81
C THR A 16 -22.38 -49.71 19.88
N ASP A 17 -21.39 -50.33 19.25
CA ASP A 17 -21.18 -51.77 19.13
C ASP A 17 -20.35 -52.38 20.27
N PHE A 18 -19.83 -51.54 21.18
CA PHE A 18 -19.04 -51.96 22.33
C PHE A 18 -19.83 -51.99 23.64
N PHE A 19 -19.55 -52.96 24.52
CA PHE A 19 -20.17 -53.05 25.84
C PHE A 19 -19.70 -51.90 26.75
N ALA A 20 -20.63 -51.06 27.21
CA ALA A 20 -20.36 -50.02 28.20
C ALA A 20 -20.22 -50.66 29.60
N GLY A 21 -18.98 -50.76 30.10
CA GLY A 21 -18.68 -51.22 31.46
C GLY A 21 -18.69 -50.06 32.46
N HIS A 22 -17.53 -49.77 33.05
CA HIS A 22 -17.33 -48.67 34.02
C HIS A 22 -17.27 -47.26 33.39
N ARG A 23 -17.56 -47.13 32.10
CA ARG A 23 -17.61 -45.87 31.34
C ARG A 23 -18.54 -46.00 30.12
N ALA A 24 -18.95 -44.89 29.51
CA ALA A 24 -19.70 -44.93 28.26
C ALA A 24 -18.84 -45.46 27.09
N CYS A 25 -19.49 -46.00 26.06
CA CYS A 25 -18.81 -46.61 24.91
C CYS A 25 -17.82 -45.67 24.23
N PRO A 26 -16.78 -46.18 23.54
CA PRO A 26 -15.70 -45.34 23.05
C PRO A 26 -16.12 -44.22 22.09
N CYS A 27 -15.36 -43.12 22.03
CA CYS A 27 -15.57 -42.05 21.06
C CYS A 27 -15.07 -42.50 19.67
N LEU A 28 -15.82 -42.17 18.63
CA LEU A 28 -15.36 -42.29 17.25
C LEU A 28 -14.14 -41.40 16.99
N GLU A 29 -13.33 -41.77 16.01
CA GLU A 29 -12.18 -40.97 15.58
C GLU A 29 -12.58 -39.50 15.32
N GLY A 30 -11.74 -38.56 15.76
CA GLY A 30 -12.01 -37.13 15.63
C GLY A 30 -13.05 -36.57 16.62
N HIS A 31 -13.46 -37.35 17.63
CA HIS A 31 -14.33 -36.93 18.72
C HIS A 31 -13.63 -37.05 20.09
N TYR A 32 -14.06 -36.23 21.04
CA TYR A 32 -13.57 -36.22 22.41
C TYR A 32 -14.71 -36.06 23.40
N ARG A 33 -14.49 -36.38 24.68
CA ARG A 33 -15.44 -36.13 25.76
C ARG A 33 -14.81 -35.34 26.90
N THR A 34 -15.66 -34.75 27.75
CA THR A 34 -15.26 -34.05 28.98
C THR A 34 -15.95 -34.61 30.23
N HIS A 35 -16.71 -35.70 30.05
CA HIS A 35 -17.40 -36.43 31.09
C HIS A 35 -17.39 -37.90 30.71
N LEU A 36 -17.14 -38.79 31.67
CA LEU A 36 -16.92 -40.22 31.41
C LEU A 36 -18.13 -40.91 30.77
N PHE A 37 -19.33 -40.44 31.10
CA PHE A 37 -20.61 -41.01 30.68
C PHE A 37 -21.41 -40.15 29.68
N ASP A 38 -20.95 -38.92 29.36
CA ASP A 38 -21.69 -38.07 28.40
C ASP A 38 -21.29 -38.39 26.96
N LYS A 39 -22.05 -37.81 26.02
CA LYS A 39 -21.78 -37.84 24.59
C LYS A 39 -20.39 -37.30 24.22
N CYS A 40 -19.82 -37.86 23.17
CA CYS A 40 -18.64 -37.31 22.53
C CYS A 40 -18.99 -36.10 21.65
N VAL A 41 -18.04 -35.18 21.53
CA VAL A 41 -18.13 -33.94 20.75
C VAL A 41 -17.09 -33.99 19.64
N ARG A 42 -17.49 -33.60 18.43
CA ARG A 42 -16.59 -33.59 17.27
C ARG A 42 -15.57 -32.44 17.38
N CYS A 43 -14.29 -32.71 17.15
CA CYS A 43 -13.24 -31.68 17.07
C CYS A 43 -13.48 -30.65 15.93
N GLY A 44 -14.22 -31.02 14.88
CA GLY A 44 -14.46 -30.19 13.68
C GLY A 44 -13.20 -30.02 12.81
N ARG A 45 -13.27 -29.15 11.79
CA ARG A 45 -12.09 -28.73 10.99
C ARG A 45 -11.19 -27.71 11.72
N GLY A 46 -11.33 -27.59 13.03
CA GLY A 46 -10.59 -26.63 13.86
C GLY A 46 -9.18 -27.10 14.21
N GLY A 47 -8.50 -26.28 15.03
CA GLY A 47 -7.13 -26.53 15.52
C GLY A 47 -6.98 -27.61 16.58
N LEU A 48 -8.03 -28.40 16.87
CA LEU A 48 -8.00 -29.47 17.85
C LEU A 48 -7.66 -30.82 17.21
N LEU A 49 -6.84 -31.60 17.91
CA LEU A 49 -6.49 -32.99 17.64
C LEU A 49 -7.20 -33.86 18.67
N CYS A 50 -8.21 -34.59 18.24
CA CYS A 50 -8.94 -35.55 19.07
C CYS A 50 -8.30 -36.93 18.90
N GLN A 51 -7.69 -37.45 19.95
CA GLN A 51 -7.08 -38.78 20.02
C GLN A 51 -7.41 -39.37 21.38
N ASP A 52 -7.65 -40.69 21.43
CA ASP A 52 -7.92 -41.42 22.67
C ASP A 52 -9.01 -40.75 23.55
N GLU A 53 -10.06 -40.26 22.91
CA GLU A 53 -11.24 -39.62 23.53
C GLU A 53 -11.01 -38.27 24.22
N TYR A 54 -9.81 -37.71 24.18
CA TYR A 54 -9.52 -36.36 24.66
C TYR A 54 -9.13 -35.43 23.50
N ALA A 55 -9.10 -34.12 23.78
CA ALA A 55 -8.71 -33.11 22.81
C ALA A 55 -7.39 -32.47 23.22
N SER A 56 -6.45 -32.44 22.30
CA SER A 56 -5.20 -31.68 22.38
C SER A 56 -5.12 -30.67 21.24
N LEU A 57 -4.11 -29.80 21.26
CA LEU A 57 -3.91 -28.81 20.21
C LEU A 57 -3.09 -29.39 19.06
N LYS A 58 -3.50 -29.13 17.82
CA LYS A 58 -2.70 -29.49 16.63
C LYS A 58 -1.42 -28.63 16.56
N PRO A 59 -0.32 -29.15 15.99
CA PRO A 59 0.78 -28.31 15.52
C PRO A 59 0.28 -27.20 14.60
N GLY A 60 0.94 -26.05 14.60
CA GLY A 60 0.49 -24.84 13.88
C GLY A 60 -0.59 -24.02 14.57
N PHE A 61 -1.08 -24.46 15.74
CA PHE A 61 -2.04 -23.74 16.55
C PHE A 61 -1.49 -23.39 17.92
N TRP A 62 -2.01 -22.30 18.48
CA TRP A 62 -1.71 -21.79 19.81
C TRP A 62 -2.98 -21.65 20.64
N TRP A 63 -2.90 -21.96 21.93
CA TRP A 63 -3.93 -21.65 22.90
C TRP A 63 -3.29 -21.32 24.25
N GLN A 64 -4.10 -20.85 25.20
CA GLN A 64 -3.63 -20.64 26.57
C GLN A 64 -4.72 -21.04 27.55
N TRP A 65 -4.34 -21.83 28.56
CA TRP A 65 -5.24 -22.17 29.66
C TRP A 65 -5.64 -20.94 30.46
N ARG A 66 -6.89 -20.94 30.96
CA ARG A 66 -7.38 -19.88 31.85
C ARG A 66 -6.47 -19.73 33.06
N ASN A 67 -6.15 -20.86 33.70
CA ASN A 67 -5.29 -21.02 34.87
C ASN A 67 -4.58 -22.40 34.84
N GLU A 68 -3.43 -22.53 35.50
CA GLU A 68 -2.70 -23.82 35.61
C GLU A 68 -3.53 -24.90 36.32
N SER A 69 -4.36 -24.54 37.30
CA SER A 69 -5.25 -25.51 37.99
C SER A 69 -6.25 -26.18 37.04
N TYR A 70 -6.73 -25.46 36.01
CA TYR A 70 -7.67 -26.01 35.03
C TYR A 70 -6.98 -26.99 34.09
N LYS A 71 -5.73 -26.71 33.73
CA LYS A 71 -4.89 -27.61 32.96
C LYS A 71 -4.59 -28.88 33.76
N HIS A 72 -4.09 -28.76 34.99
CA HIS A 72 -3.83 -29.93 35.84
C HIS A 72 -5.07 -30.79 36.08
N ARG A 73 -6.24 -30.16 36.26
CA ARG A 73 -7.50 -30.91 36.35
C ARG A 73 -7.81 -31.66 35.05
N TYR A 74 -7.56 -31.06 33.89
CA TYR A 74 -7.74 -31.71 32.60
C TYR A 74 -6.76 -32.89 32.41
N GLU A 75 -5.49 -32.73 32.79
CA GLU A 75 -4.49 -33.80 32.77
C GLU A 75 -4.90 -34.98 33.66
N SER A 76 -5.42 -34.73 34.86
CA SER A 76 -5.96 -35.78 35.74
C SER A 76 -7.17 -36.49 35.11
N PHE A 77 -8.09 -35.74 34.51
CA PHE A 77 -9.23 -36.32 33.79
C PHE A 77 -8.77 -37.19 32.62
N MET A 78 -7.83 -36.72 31.80
CA MET A 78 -7.26 -37.50 30.70
C MET A 78 -6.60 -38.80 31.16
N LYS A 79 -5.83 -38.74 32.26
CA LYS A 79 -5.22 -39.94 32.85
C LYS A 79 -6.28 -40.92 33.32
N ASN A 80 -7.35 -40.43 33.97
CA ASN A 80 -8.46 -41.27 34.41
C ASN A 80 -9.18 -41.92 33.23
N LEU A 81 -9.40 -41.16 32.15
CA LEU A 81 -10.03 -41.62 30.92
C LEU A 81 -9.24 -42.76 30.25
N ALA A 82 -7.91 -42.79 30.40
CA ALA A 82 -7.05 -43.81 29.83
C ALA A 82 -6.97 -45.11 30.65
N LEU A 83 -7.51 -45.15 31.88
CA LEU A 83 -7.48 -46.34 32.74
C LEU A 83 -8.54 -47.37 32.31
N GLU A 84 -8.22 -48.65 32.46
CA GLU A 84 -9.18 -49.75 32.26
C GLU A 84 -10.32 -49.70 33.31
N LEU A 85 -9.97 -49.38 34.56
CA LEU A 85 -10.91 -49.10 35.65
C LEU A 85 -10.75 -47.63 36.09
N PRO A 86 -11.53 -46.71 35.50
CA PRO A 86 -11.50 -45.30 35.87
C PRO A 86 -12.07 -45.09 37.29
N ALA A 87 -11.53 -44.11 37.99
CA ALA A 87 -12.10 -43.59 39.23
C ALA A 87 -13.45 -42.92 38.95
N LEU A 88 -14.43 -43.22 39.81
CA LEU A 88 -15.83 -42.81 39.67
C LEU A 88 -16.28 -41.76 40.70
N ASP A 89 -15.35 -41.17 41.44
CA ASP A 89 -15.66 -40.06 42.33
C ASP A 89 -16.05 -38.80 41.54
N ASP A 90 -16.84 -37.92 42.17
CA ASP A 90 -17.38 -36.71 41.54
C ASP A 90 -16.30 -35.82 40.88
N PHE A 91 -15.06 -35.86 41.36
CA PHE A 91 -13.96 -35.08 40.80
C PHE A 91 -13.39 -35.70 39.52
N SER A 92 -13.29 -37.03 39.46
CA SER A 92 -12.66 -37.78 38.36
C SER A 92 -13.58 -38.06 37.18
N VAL A 93 -14.89 -38.04 37.38
CA VAL A 93 -15.90 -38.35 36.34
C VAL A 93 -16.05 -37.22 35.32
N GLN A 94 -15.78 -35.97 35.72
CA GLN A 94 -16.03 -34.80 34.87
C GLN A 94 -14.89 -33.76 34.90
N TYR A 95 -14.59 -33.24 33.71
CA TYR A 95 -13.96 -31.95 33.53
C TYR A 95 -15.01 -30.85 33.28
N PRO A 96 -15.37 -30.02 34.28
CA PRO A 96 -16.50 -29.10 34.18
C PRO A 96 -16.16 -27.76 33.50
N TYR A 97 -14.89 -27.53 33.17
CA TYR A 97 -14.45 -26.25 32.60
C TYR A 97 -14.36 -26.33 31.07
N SER A 98 -14.28 -25.17 30.43
CA SER A 98 -14.09 -25.08 28.99
C SER A 98 -12.62 -25.31 28.59
N ILE A 99 -12.40 -26.16 27.60
CA ILE A 99 -11.10 -26.30 26.93
C ILE A 99 -10.76 -24.98 26.21
N PRO A 100 -9.47 -24.58 26.15
CA PRO A 100 -9.07 -23.33 25.53
C PRO A 100 -9.45 -23.21 24.05
N THR A 101 -9.63 -21.97 23.59
CA THR A 101 -9.90 -21.69 22.17
C THR A 101 -8.61 -21.79 21.35
N PRO A 102 -8.57 -22.62 20.29
CA PRO A 102 -7.40 -22.73 19.42
C PRO A 102 -7.33 -21.58 18.41
N TYR A 103 -6.15 -20.97 18.27
CA TYR A 103 -5.84 -19.94 17.26
C TYR A 103 -4.75 -20.44 16.33
N ARG A 104 -4.83 -20.11 15.04
CA ARG A 104 -3.77 -20.45 14.09
C ARG A 104 -2.58 -19.52 14.30
N CYS A 105 -1.37 -20.07 14.27
CA CYS A 105 -0.14 -19.29 14.35
C CYS A 105 0.21 -18.67 12.99
N GLN A 106 0.92 -17.54 13.02
CA GLN A 106 1.36 -16.86 11.79
C GLN A 106 2.36 -17.69 10.97
N VAL A 107 3.17 -18.48 11.68
CA VAL A 107 4.12 -19.44 11.13
C VAL A 107 3.76 -20.80 11.71
N GLU A 108 3.52 -21.80 10.86
CA GLU A 108 3.08 -23.13 11.33
C GLU A 108 4.11 -23.76 12.28
N GLU A 109 5.39 -23.68 11.92
CA GLU A 109 6.52 -24.19 12.70
C GLU A 109 6.78 -23.45 14.03
N SER A 110 6.18 -22.26 14.24
CA SER A 110 6.38 -21.54 15.51
C SER A 110 5.58 -22.16 16.65
N CYS A 111 4.57 -22.98 16.36
CA CYS A 111 3.66 -23.57 17.33
C CYS A 111 3.69 -25.08 17.29
N LYS A 112 4.19 -25.71 18.36
CA LYS A 112 4.33 -27.18 18.42
C LYS A 112 3.02 -27.92 18.72
N GLY A 113 1.97 -27.21 19.14
CA GLY A 113 0.70 -27.81 19.57
C GLY A 113 0.81 -28.47 20.96
N GLY A 114 -0.03 -29.46 21.23
CA GLY A 114 -0.10 -30.14 22.53
C GLY A 114 -0.79 -29.32 23.63
N LEU A 115 -0.87 -29.88 24.84
CA LEU A 115 -1.59 -29.26 25.96
C LEU A 115 -0.96 -27.93 26.40
N ASP A 116 0.38 -27.87 26.41
CA ASP A 116 1.14 -26.69 26.81
C ASP A 116 1.24 -25.62 25.73
N SER A 117 0.96 -25.97 24.47
CA SER A 117 1.17 -25.07 23.33
C SER A 117 2.57 -24.39 23.34
N PRO A 118 3.68 -25.14 23.49
CA PRO A 118 4.99 -24.52 23.58
C PRO A 118 5.43 -23.97 22.22
N CYS A 119 6.18 -22.88 22.27
CA CYS A 119 6.71 -22.23 21.07
C CYS A 119 7.97 -22.94 20.53
N GLY A 120 8.17 -22.80 19.23
CA GLY A 120 9.38 -23.19 18.50
C GLY A 120 10.64 -22.46 18.97
N GLU A 121 11.80 -22.88 18.44
CA GLU A 121 13.06 -22.17 18.71
C GLU A 121 13.02 -20.74 18.15
N GLY A 122 13.49 -19.77 18.92
CA GLY A 122 13.48 -18.36 18.54
C GLY A 122 12.14 -17.63 18.74
N TYR A 123 11.05 -18.34 19.06
CA TYR A 123 9.71 -17.77 19.25
C TYR A 123 9.25 -17.78 20.72
N GLN A 124 8.42 -16.81 21.09
CA GLN A 124 7.79 -16.66 22.40
C GLN A 124 6.48 -15.83 22.30
N GLY A 125 5.79 -15.67 23.43
CA GLY A 125 4.60 -14.81 23.54
C GLY A 125 3.33 -15.40 22.91
N PRO A 126 2.26 -14.58 22.82
CA PRO A 126 0.99 -14.99 22.20
C PRO A 126 1.17 -15.40 20.74
N LEU A 127 0.47 -16.47 20.33
CA LEU A 127 0.58 -17.10 19.00
C LEU A 127 2.00 -17.51 18.59
N CYS A 128 2.94 -17.56 19.56
CA CYS A 128 4.37 -17.70 19.30
C CYS A 128 4.87 -16.73 18.23
N ALA A 129 4.36 -15.49 18.26
CA ALA A 129 4.60 -14.47 17.24
C ALA A 129 5.58 -13.36 17.68
N VAL A 130 6.17 -13.49 18.88
CA VAL A 130 7.19 -12.58 19.41
C VAL A 130 8.55 -13.28 19.34
N CYS A 131 9.59 -12.59 18.90
CA CYS A 131 10.93 -13.17 18.84
C CYS A 131 11.62 -13.16 20.21
N LYS A 132 12.35 -14.23 20.51
CA LYS A 132 13.21 -14.34 21.69
C LYS A 132 14.42 -13.40 21.59
N PRO A 133 15.04 -13.03 22.71
CA PRO A 133 16.37 -12.41 22.74
C PRO A 133 17.38 -13.08 21.80
N GLY A 134 18.09 -12.28 20.99
CA GLY A 134 19.04 -12.77 19.98
C GLY A 134 18.42 -13.15 18.63
N TYR A 135 17.10 -13.01 18.49
CA TYR A 135 16.37 -13.17 17.24
C TYR A 135 15.73 -11.85 16.81
N TYR A 136 15.48 -11.70 15.51
CA TYR A 136 14.76 -10.56 14.96
C TYR A 136 13.64 -11.01 14.04
N LYS A 137 12.60 -10.18 13.97
CA LYS A 137 11.44 -10.45 13.13
C LYS A 137 11.76 -10.11 11.68
N GLN A 138 11.81 -11.13 10.82
CA GLN A 138 11.86 -11.01 9.38
C GLN A 138 10.49 -11.43 8.82
N PHE A 139 9.65 -10.45 8.45
CA PHE A 139 8.22 -10.66 8.16
C PHE A 139 7.46 -11.26 9.36
N HIS A 140 7.01 -12.52 9.29
CA HIS A 140 6.40 -13.24 10.42
C HIS A 140 7.35 -14.22 11.12
N SER A 141 8.51 -14.50 10.54
CA SER A 141 9.46 -15.48 11.07
C SER A 141 10.53 -14.81 11.93
N CYS A 142 10.99 -15.53 12.94
CA CYS A 142 12.07 -15.08 13.82
C CYS A 142 13.39 -15.69 13.36
N GLU A 143 14.30 -14.83 12.91
CA GLU A 143 15.62 -15.20 12.40
C GLU A 143 16.72 -14.86 13.40
N LYS A 144 17.81 -15.65 13.41
CA LYS A 144 18.95 -15.39 14.30
C LYS A 144 19.62 -14.05 13.92
N CYS A 145 19.95 -13.24 14.93
CA CYS A 145 20.66 -11.98 14.71
C CYS A 145 21.99 -12.20 13.96
N PRO A 146 22.28 -11.44 12.90
CA PRO A 146 23.55 -11.51 12.20
C PRO A 146 24.70 -10.92 13.04
N LEU A 147 25.95 -11.19 12.66
CA LEU A 147 27.12 -10.63 13.36
C LEU A 147 27.10 -9.10 13.31
N ARG A 148 27.47 -8.47 14.44
CA ARG A 148 27.56 -6.99 14.57
C ARG A 148 28.45 -6.35 13.50
N ALA A 149 29.53 -7.02 13.10
CA ALA A 149 30.41 -6.56 12.02
C ALA A 149 29.71 -6.53 10.65
N TRP A 150 28.85 -7.50 10.36
CA TRP A 150 28.06 -7.54 9.13
C TRP A 150 27.03 -6.40 9.10
N ILE A 151 26.35 -6.16 10.23
CA ILE A 151 25.44 -5.03 10.41
C ILE A 151 26.18 -3.70 10.18
N ALA A 152 27.34 -3.50 10.82
CA ALA A 152 28.13 -2.29 10.68
C ALA A 152 28.62 -2.09 9.23
N ALA A 153 29.01 -3.16 8.55
CA ALA A 153 29.40 -3.12 7.14
C ALA A 153 28.23 -2.68 6.23
N GLN A 154 27.02 -3.22 6.46
CA GLN A 154 25.82 -2.81 5.72
C GLN A 154 25.48 -1.34 5.95
N LEU A 155 25.47 -0.87 7.21
CA LEU A 155 25.23 0.54 7.53
C LEU A 155 26.29 1.45 6.92
N SER A 156 27.56 1.04 6.96
CA SER A 156 28.67 1.79 6.38
C SER A 156 28.56 1.86 4.86
N LEU A 157 28.14 0.78 4.20
CA LEU A 157 27.89 0.76 2.75
C LEU A 157 26.75 1.70 2.38
N ILE A 158 25.64 1.66 3.10
CA ILE A 158 24.48 2.53 2.86
C ILE A 158 24.87 4.00 3.09
N ALA A 159 25.55 4.30 4.20
CA ALA A 159 26.05 5.64 4.51
C ALA A 159 27.04 6.13 3.45
N SER A 160 27.92 5.26 2.96
CA SER A 160 28.87 5.57 1.89
C SER A 160 28.16 5.87 0.57
N ILE A 161 27.15 5.08 0.19
CA ILE A 161 26.34 5.34 -1.02
C ILE A 161 25.63 6.69 -0.89
N ILE A 162 25.00 6.97 0.26
CA ILE A 162 24.34 8.26 0.51
C ILE A 162 25.36 9.40 0.45
N ALA A 163 26.52 9.25 1.10
CA ALA A 163 27.57 10.26 1.09
C ALA A 163 28.14 10.50 -0.32
N ILE A 164 28.34 9.45 -1.12
CA ILE A 164 28.76 9.55 -2.53
C ILE A 164 27.68 10.26 -3.35
N LEU A 165 26.40 9.91 -3.18
CA LEU A 165 25.29 10.59 -3.86
C LEU A 165 25.24 12.08 -3.50
N LEU A 166 25.35 12.41 -2.20
CA LEU A 166 25.38 13.79 -1.72
C LEU A 166 26.62 14.54 -2.22
N ALA A 167 27.80 13.92 -2.20
CA ALA A 167 29.04 14.50 -2.71
C ALA A 167 28.97 14.73 -4.23
N LEU A 168 28.39 13.81 -5.00
CA LEU A 168 28.14 13.98 -6.43
C LEU A 168 27.16 15.13 -6.71
N LEU A 169 26.13 15.30 -5.89
CA LEU A 169 25.17 16.41 -5.99
C LEU A 169 25.84 17.76 -5.67
N VAL A 170 26.67 17.83 -4.62
CA VAL A 170 27.37 19.05 -4.20
C VAL A 170 28.51 19.41 -5.16
N TRP A 171 29.33 18.45 -5.56
CA TRP A 171 30.44 18.66 -6.49
C TRP A 171 29.96 19.10 -7.88
N ARG A 172 28.80 18.61 -8.33
CA ARG A 172 28.18 19.07 -9.58
C ARG A 172 27.63 20.49 -9.50
N LYS A 173 27.20 20.96 -8.32
CA LYS A 173 26.79 22.37 -8.13
C LYS A 173 27.97 23.34 -8.24
N LYS A 174 29.18 22.89 -7.89
CA LYS A 174 30.41 23.68 -8.00
C LYS A 174 30.88 23.83 -9.46
N ASN A 175 30.60 22.85 -10.32
CA ASN A 175 31.01 22.88 -11.72
C ASN A 175 29.84 23.37 -12.60
N ASN A 176 29.87 24.66 -12.92
CA ASN A 176 28.81 25.42 -13.60
C ASN A 176 28.60 25.03 -15.09
N LEU A 177 28.48 23.73 -15.41
CA LEU A 177 28.24 23.24 -16.77
C LEU A 177 26.74 23.19 -17.07
N SER A 178 26.26 24.31 -17.60
CA SER A 178 25.12 24.56 -18.50
C SER A 178 23.79 23.79 -18.31
N LYS A 179 22.70 24.57 -18.47
CA LYS A 179 21.25 24.27 -18.53
C LYS A 179 20.83 22.92 -19.14
N ASP A 180 21.63 22.34 -20.02
CA ASP A 180 21.36 21.09 -20.73
C ASP A 180 21.53 19.83 -19.85
N ARG A 181 22.22 19.96 -18.72
CA ARG A 181 22.48 18.86 -17.76
C ARG A 181 21.36 18.66 -16.73
N GLY A 182 20.45 19.62 -16.54
CA GLY A 182 19.27 19.50 -15.65
C GLY A 182 18.29 18.43 -16.14
N SER A 183 17.96 18.48 -17.43
CA SER A 183 17.07 17.52 -18.12
C SER A 183 17.48 16.04 -17.93
N ARG A 184 18.79 15.77 -17.89
CA ARG A 184 19.33 14.40 -17.72
C ARG A 184 19.13 13.84 -16.32
N PHE A 185 19.16 14.67 -15.28
CA PHE A 185 18.87 14.24 -13.92
C PHE A 185 17.39 14.04 -13.68
N ASP A 186 16.57 14.94 -14.21
CA ASP A 186 15.11 14.86 -14.08
C ASP A 186 14.59 13.55 -14.72
N SER A 187 15.18 13.12 -15.85
CA SER A 187 14.89 11.82 -16.49
C SER A 187 15.46 10.58 -15.77
N LEU A 188 16.51 10.70 -14.96
CA LEU A 188 16.96 9.59 -14.08
C LEU A 188 16.01 9.46 -12.88
N LEU A 189 15.60 10.58 -12.30
CA LEU A 189 14.71 10.63 -11.15
C LEU A 189 13.32 10.06 -11.49
N SER A 190 12.80 10.31 -12.70
CA SER A 190 11.54 9.71 -13.17
C SER A 190 11.61 8.18 -13.22
N LYS A 191 12.68 7.61 -13.77
CA LYS A 191 12.89 6.15 -13.86
C LYS A 191 13.09 5.51 -12.49
N LEU A 192 13.89 6.15 -11.63
CA LEU A 192 14.11 5.69 -10.26
C LEU A 192 12.80 5.72 -9.44
N LYS A 193 11.96 6.74 -9.63
CA LYS A 193 10.64 6.84 -8.99
C LYS A 193 9.72 5.68 -9.34
N ILE A 194 9.70 5.26 -10.61
CA ILE A 194 8.93 4.07 -11.04
C ILE A 194 9.48 2.81 -10.37
N LEU A 195 10.81 2.64 -10.34
CA LEU A 195 11.46 1.48 -9.72
C LEU A 195 11.21 1.40 -8.21
N ILE A 196 11.38 2.53 -7.50
CA ILE A 196 11.06 2.65 -6.07
C ILE A 196 9.57 2.33 -5.86
N GLY A 197 8.68 2.89 -6.68
CA GLY A 197 7.25 2.64 -6.58
C GLY A 197 6.85 1.17 -6.78
N PHE A 198 7.49 0.48 -7.72
CA PHE A 198 7.29 -0.96 -7.92
C PHE A 198 7.70 -1.76 -6.69
N TYR A 199 8.92 -1.53 -6.19
CA TYR A 199 9.44 -2.28 -5.04
C TYR A 199 8.72 -1.97 -3.72
N GLN A 200 8.27 -0.73 -3.54
CA GLN A 200 7.43 -0.35 -2.40
C GLN A 200 6.10 -1.11 -2.39
N VAL A 201 5.45 -1.27 -3.55
CA VAL A 201 4.21 -2.05 -3.66
C VAL A 201 4.48 -3.53 -3.50
N THR A 202 5.52 -4.07 -4.15
CA THR A 202 5.87 -5.50 -4.04
C THR A 202 6.20 -5.88 -2.59
N HIS A 203 7.05 -5.11 -1.90
CA HIS A 203 7.34 -5.35 -0.48
C HIS A 203 6.08 -5.23 0.39
N GLY A 204 5.27 -4.18 0.19
CA GLY A 204 4.02 -4.01 0.94
C GLY A 204 3.01 -5.13 0.73
N LEU A 205 2.87 -5.64 -0.50
CA LEU A 205 1.99 -6.78 -0.79
C LEU A 205 2.48 -8.07 -0.12
N LEU A 206 3.78 -8.33 -0.17
CA LEU A 206 4.37 -9.52 0.45
C LEU A 206 4.28 -9.46 1.99
N ASP A 207 4.42 -8.28 2.60
CA ASP A 207 4.27 -8.07 4.05
C ASP A 207 2.82 -8.17 4.54
N VAL A 208 1.84 -7.81 3.70
CA VAL A 208 0.41 -7.93 4.05
C VAL A 208 -0.09 -9.37 3.89
N PHE A 209 0.40 -10.06 2.87
CA PHE A 209 0.03 -11.42 2.55
C PHE A 209 1.05 -12.44 3.04
N SER A 210 1.83 -12.12 4.07
CA SER A 210 2.88 -13.01 4.58
C SER A 210 2.36 -14.27 5.27
N PHE A 211 1.04 -14.37 5.51
CA PHE A 211 0.38 -15.63 5.86
C PHE A 211 0.32 -16.65 4.70
N ILE A 212 0.64 -16.21 3.46
CA ILE A 212 0.81 -17.07 2.29
C ILE A 212 2.27 -17.49 2.23
N GLU A 213 2.53 -18.78 2.01
CA GLU A 213 3.87 -19.30 1.75
C GLU A 213 4.35 -18.83 0.38
N TRP A 214 4.97 -17.65 0.36
CA TRP A 214 5.58 -17.11 -0.84
C TRP A 214 6.84 -17.91 -1.20
N PRO A 215 7.06 -18.21 -2.49
CA PRO A 215 8.29 -18.84 -2.95
C PRO A 215 9.54 -18.06 -2.50
N ASP A 216 10.61 -18.79 -2.14
CA ASP A 216 11.87 -18.21 -1.64
C ASP A 216 12.41 -17.09 -2.53
N SER A 217 12.22 -17.20 -3.85
CA SER A 217 12.60 -16.20 -4.84
C SER A 217 11.94 -14.83 -4.62
N LEU A 218 10.66 -14.79 -4.25
CA LEU A 218 9.97 -13.53 -3.92
C LEU A 218 10.45 -12.96 -2.58
N GLN A 219 10.76 -13.82 -1.61
CA GLN A 219 11.25 -13.37 -0.31
C GLN A 219 12.61 -12.66 -0.44
N VAL A 220 13.50 -13.17 -1.30
CA VAL A 220 14.78 -12.52 -1.61
C VAL A 220 14.54 -11.13 -2.24
N VAL A 221 13.66 -11.04 -3.24
CA VAL A 221 13.30 -9.76 -3.87
C VAL A 221 12.75 -8.80 -2.82
N SER A 222 11.86 -9.25 -1.95
CA SER A 222 11.27 -8.46 -0.87
C SER A 222 12.30 -7.93 0.13
N LYS A 223 13.25 -8.78 0.56
CA LYS A 223 14.31 -8.43 1.51
C LYS A 223 15.13 -7.23 1.03
N TYR A 224 15.50 -7.22 -0.26
CA TYR A 224 16.24 -6.09 -0.84
C TYR A 224 15.33 -4.90 -1.19
N SER A 225 14.06 -5.15 -1.51
CA SER A 225 13.05 -4.10 -1.75
C SER A 225 12.80 -3.24 -0.50
N GLY A 226 12.90 -3.82 0.69
CA GLY A 226 12.77 -3.10 1.97
C GLY A 226 13.78 -1.94 2.14
N ILE A 227 14.97 -2.06 1.54
CA ILE A 227 15.98 -0.99 1.52
C ILE A 227 15.46 0.22 0.73
N LEU A 228 14.87 -0.02 -0.44
CA LEU A 228 14.32 1.03 -1.30
C LEU A 228 13.07 1.71 -0.71
N GLN A 229 12.38 1.04 0.22
CA GLN A 229 11.29 1.63 1.01
C GLN A 229 11.78 2.45 2.23
N MET A 230 13.10 2.64 2.39
CA MET A 230 13.72 3.26 3.56
C MET A 230 13.36 2.54 4.87
N ASN A 231 13.03 1.24 4.80
CA ASN A 231 12.73 0.41 5.96
C ASN A 231 14.02 -0.17 6.55
N LEU A 232 14.96 0.73 6.87
CA LEU A 232 16.31 0.38 7.31
C LEU A 232 16.31 -0.48 8.58
N LEU A 233 15.30 -0.32 9.44
CA LEU A 233 15.15 -1.04 10.71
C LEU A 233 14.87 -2.53 10.53
N ARG A 234 14.20 -2.95 9.44
CA ARG A 234 13.97 -4.39 9.14
C ARG A 234 15.11 -5.04 8.38
N VAL A 235 15.84 -4.27 7.57
CA VAL A 235 17.03 -4.76 6.85
C VAL A 235 18.22 -4.87 7.78
N THR A 236 18.33 -3.94 8.72
CA THR A 236 19.38 -3.90 9.73
C THR A 236 18.74 -3.79 11.10
N PRO A 237 18.42 -4.91 11.76
CA PRO A 237 17.78 -4.92 13.07
C PRO A 237 18.70 -4.27 14.10
N ILE A 238 18.43 -3.01 14.45
CA ILE A 238 19.27 -2.24 15.38
C ILE A 238 19.22 -2.86 16.79
N HIS A 239 18.12 -3.53 17.15
CA HIS A 239 18.02 -4.29 18.40
C HIS A 239 18.99 -5.49 18.50
N CYS A 240 19.58 -5.93 17.37
CA CYS A 240 20.66 -6.91 17.39
C CYS A 240 22.02 -6.30 17.79
N LEU A 241 22.19 -4.97 17.78
CA LEU A 241 23.40 -4.32 18.26
C LEU A 241 23.42 -4.30 19.79
N ASN A 242 22.35 -3.80 20.40
CA ASN A 242 22.19 -3.70 21.86
C ASN A 242 20.84 -4.29 22.28
N HIS A 243 20.87 -5.22 23.25
CA HIS A 243 19.66 -5.91 23.72
C HIS A 243 18.67 -4.99 24.45
N GLU A 244 19.15 -3.87 25.01
CA GLU A 244 18.32 -2.87 25.70
C GLU A 244 17.54 -1.97 24.73
N LEU A 245 17.94 -1.88 23.45
CA LEU A 245 17.24 -1.07 22.46
C LEU A 245 16.15 -1.90 21.77
N HIS A 246 15.08 -2.21 22.51
CA HIS A 246 13.90 -2.85 21.95
C HIS A 246 13.07 -1.82 21.19
N VAL A 247 12.95 -1.97 19.86
CA VAL A 247 12.11 -1.12 19.02
C VAL A 247 10.85 -1.93 18.69
N ASP A 248 9.73 -1.52 19.28
CA ASP A 248 8.42 -2.09 19.01
C ASP A 248 7.76 -1.45 17.77
N ALA A 249 6.55 -1.87 17.43
CA ALA A 249 5.81 -1.32 16.29
C ALA A 249 5.58 0.21 16.33
N PHE A 250 5.41 0.80 17.53
CA PHE A 250 5.28 2.25 17.68
C PHE A 250 6.65 2.95 17.56
N GLY A 251 7.72 2.32 18.03
CA GLY A 251 9.09 2.76 17.82
C GLY A 251 9.45 2.87 16.34
N ASP A 252 9.05 1.87 15.53
CA ASP A 252 9.19 1.90 14.06
C ASP A 252 8.50 3.13 13.46
N LEU A 253 7.28 3.45 13.91
CA LEU A 253 6.54 4.65 13.48
C LEU A 253 7.25 5.93 13.93
N PHE A 254 7.72 5.98 15.19
CA PHE A 254 8.39 7.15 15.75
C PHE A 254 9.70 7.47 15.03
N VAL A 255 10.51 6.47 14.70
CA VAL A 255 11.76 6.67 13.94
C VAL A 255 11.46 7.27 12.57
N LEU A 256 10.41 6.80 11.89
CA LEU A 256 10.04 7.29 10.57
C LEU A 256 9.49 8.74 10.63
N LEU A 257 8.64 9.04 11.61
CA LEU A 257 8.15 10.40 11.84
C LEU A 257 9.28 11.35 12.22
N SER A 258 10.21 10.90 13.07
CA SER A 258 11.40 11.67 13.47
C SER A 258 12.30 11.94 12.28
N MET A 259 12.55 10.95 11.41
CA MET A 259 13.29 11.15 10.16
C MET A 259 12.64 12.22 9.27
N ASN A 260 11.33 12.16 9.07
CA ASN A 260 10.59 13.18 8.30
C ASN A 260 10.72 14.57 8.95
N ALA A 261 10.56 14.67 10.26
CA ALA A 261 10.69 15.92 11.01
C ALA A 261 12.12 16.50 10.94
N ILE A 262 13.16 15.67 11.09
CA ILE A 262 14.57 16.06 10.97
C ILE A 262 14.86 16.62 9.58
N VAL A 263 14.34 16.00 8.52
CA VAL A 263 14.54 16.51 7.14
C VAL A 263 13.87 17.87 6.97
N ILE A 264 12.67 18.08 7.52
CA ILE A 264 11.98 19.38 7.46
C ILE A 264 12.75 20.44 8.25
N VAL A 265 13.01 20.20 9.54
CA VAL A 265 13.69 21.15 10.44
C VAL A 265 15.11 21.44 9.97
N GLY A 266 15.87 20.41 9.60
CA GLY A 266 17.22 20.56 9.06
C GLY A 266 17.23 21.38 7.77
N SER A 267 16.25 21.18 6.88
CA SER A 267 16.10 21.99 5.67
C SER A 267 15.76 23.46 5.97
N CYS A 268 14.93 23.71 6.98
CA CYS A 268 14.62 25.07 7.45
C CYS A 268 15.86 25.77 8.04
N VAL A 269 16.66 25.08 8.86
CA VAL A 269 17.90 25.62 9.44
C VAL A 269 18.92 25.90 8.33
N ILE A 270 19.12 24.96 7.41
CA ILE A 270 19.99 25.14 6.24
C ILE A 270 19.53 26.35 5.42
N TYR A 271 18.22 26.46 5.14
CA TYR A 271 17.67 27.62 4.45
C TYR A 271 17.95 28.92 5.20
N GLY A 272 17.70 28.98 6.51
CA GLY A 272 17.96 30.14 7.35
C GLY A 272 19.43 30.57 7.32
N PHE A 273 20.36 29.62 7.44
CA PHE A 273 21.80 29.88 7.34
C PHE A 273 22.18 30.44 5.96
N TRP A 274 21.70 29.84 4.88
CA TRP A 274 21.96 30.32 3.53
C TRP A 274 21.30 31.67 3.25
N TYR A 275 20.09 31.89 3.77
CA TYR A 275 19.40 33.16 3.70
C TYR A 275 20.24 34.25 4.38
N MET A 276 20.73 34.00 5.60
CA MET A 276 21.61 34.92 6.33
C MET A 276 22.92 35.19 5.59
N MET A 277 23.57 34.17 5.02
CA MET A 277 24.82 34.37 4.27
C MET A 277 24.60 35.20 3.01
N ILE A 278 23.53 34.93 2.26
CA ILE A 278 23.20 35.68 1.04
C ILE A 278 22.72 37.09 1.38
N SER A 279 21.98 37.26 2.48
CA SER A 279 21.45 38.54 2.89
C SER A 279 22.53 39.51 3.40
N ARG A 280 23.57 38.98 4.04
CA ARG A 280 24.71 39.76 4.53
C ARG A 280 25.74 40.08 3.44
N ASN A 281 25.66 39.44 2.29
CA ASN A 281 26.63 39.65 1.23
C ASN A 281 26.31 40.94 0.46
N GLN A 282 26.87 42.06 0.93
CA GLN A 282 26.70 43.40 0.34
C GLN A 282 27.26 43.53 -1.09
N SER A 283 28.05 42.55 -1.56
CA SER A 283 28.60 42.55 -2.93
C SER A 283 27.59 42.13 -4.02
N LEU A 284 26.39 41.67 -3.64
CA LEU A 284 25.39 41.17 -4.57
C LEU A 284 24.32 42.22 -4.86
N GLU A 285 24.06 42.44 -6.16
CA GLU A 285 22.94 43.24 -6.65
C GLU A 285 21.60 42.65 -6.16
N GLU A 286 20.58 43.51 -5.95
CA GLU A 286 19.30 43.09 -5.37
C GLU A 286 18.60 42.00 -6.18
N ASP A 287 18.61 42.12 -7.51
CA ASP A 287 18.03 41.14 -8.42
C ASP A 287 18.77 39.80 -8.38
N GLU A 288 20.11 39.82 -8.37
CA GLU A 288 20.91 38.61 -8.22
C GLU A 288 20.65 37.92 -6.89
N ARG A 289 20.50 38.71 -5.82
CA ARG A 289 20.21 38.21 -4.47
C ARG A 289 18.84 37.54 -4.44
N ALA A 290 17.81 38.19 -4.97
CA ALA A 290 16.46 37.64 -5.06
C ALA A 290 16.43 36.32 -5.88
N GLN A 291 17.14 36.29 -7.01
CA GLN A 291 17.25 35.10 -7.84
C GLN A 291 17.95 33.94 -7.12
N LYS A 292 19.08 34.21 -6.42
CA LYS A 292 19.81 33.19 -5.65
C LYS A 292 18.97 32.63 -4.50
N ILE A 293 18.16 33.47 -3.85
CA ILE A 293 17.23 33.05 -2.79
C ILE A 293 16.14 32.15 -3.38
N SER A 294 15.47 32.57 -4.44
CA SER A 294 14.41 31.79 -5.11
C SER A 294 14.90 30.42 -5.58
N GLN A 295 16.07 30.36 -6.26
CA GLN A 295 16.65 29.09 -6.70
C GLN A 295 16.93 28.12 -5.54
N ARG A 296 17.39 28.64 -4.40
CA ARG A 296 17.62 27.81 -3.20
C ARG A 296 16.32 27.35 -2.56
N LYS A 297 15.30 28.20 -2.48
CA LYS A 297 13.96 27.80 -2.00
C LYS A 297 13.42 26.64 -2.83
N VAL A 298 13.41 26.77 -4.15
CA VAL A 298 12.92 25.73 -5.06
C VAL A 298 13.68 24.41 -4.88
N LEU A 299 15.02 24.47 -4.78
CA LEU A 299 15.84 23.28 -4.56
C LEU A 299 15.51 22.59 -3.22
N ILE A 300 15.35 23.36 -2.15
CA ILE A 300 15.03 22.85 -0.81
C ILE A 300 13.63 22.23 -0.81
N TYR A 301 12.62 22.96 -1.30
CA TYR A 301 11.26 22.43 -1.40
C TYR A 301 11.20 21.16 -2.23
N ARG A 302 11.86 21.12 -3.40
CA ARG A 302 11.92 19.92 -4.24
C ARG A 302 12.51 18.73 -3.50
N ASN A 303 13.61 18.90 -2.77
CA ASN A 303 14.25 17.79 -2.04
C ASN A 303 13.42 17.35 -0.83
N VAL A 304 12.83 18.28 -0.08
CA VAL A 304 11.97 17.98 1.07
C VAL A 304 10.73 17.23 0.59
N PHE A 305 9.97 17.77 -0.36
CA PHE A 305 8.78 17.10 -0.87
C PHE A 305 9.12 15.74 -1.50
N PHE A 306 10.22 15.62 -2.24
CA PHE A 306 10.67 14.33 -2.77
C PHE A 306 10.89 13.32 -1.64
N PHE A 307 11.61 13.69 -0.58
CA PHE A 307 11.83 12.81 0.57
C PHE A 307 10.50 12.41 1.24
N LEU A 308 9.62 13.38 1.54
CA LEU A 308 8.33 13.12 2.16
C LEU A 308 7.43 12.21 1.30
N TYR A 309 7.46 12.36 -0.02
CA TYR A 309 6.72 11.49 -0.94
C TYR A 309 7.33 10.09 -1.06
N VAL A 310 8.65 9.95 -0.96
CA VAL A 310 9.32 8.64 -0.93
C VAL A 310 8.97 7.90 0.37
N THR A 311 8.98 8.58 1.52
CA THR A 311 8.65 7.99 2.83
C THR A 311 7.14 7.89 3.10
N TYR A 312 6.31 8.55 2.29
CA TYR A 312 4.85 8.63 2.44
C TYR A 312 4.20 7.26 2.61
N LEU A 313 4.41 6.33 1.67
CA LEU A 313 3.74 5.03 1.69
C LEU A 313 4.13 4.19 2.91
N SER A 314 5.41 4.24 3.29
CA SER A 314 5.90 3.60 4.52
C SER A 314 5.21 4.19 5.74
N THR A 315 5.07 5.51 5.81
CA THR A 315 4.41 6.21 6.91
C THR A 315 2.94 5.81 7.02
N CYS A 316 2.22 5.76 5.88
CA CYS A 316 0.84 5.30 5.84
C CYS A 316 0.69 3.86 6.33
N SER A 317 1.53 2.95 5.84
CA SER A 317 1.46 1.53 6.21
C SER A 317 1.74 1.31 7.70
N ARG A 318 2.80 1.93 8.25
CA ARG A 318 3.12 1.84 9.68
C ARG A 318 2.04 2.45 10.56
N THR A 319 1.48 3.57 10.14
CA THR A 319 0.35 4.20 10.83
C THR A 319 -0.86 3.27 10.84
N ALA A 320 -1.21 2.68 9.69
CA ALA A 320 -2.35 1.75 9.60
C ALA A 320 -2.13 0.49 10.46
N SER A 321 -0.90 -0.01 10.57
CA SER A 321 -0.59 -1.22 11.34
C SER A 321 -0.66 -1.05 12.86
N VAL A 322 -0.65 0.17 13.39
CA VAL A 322 -0.71 0.44 14.85
C VAL A 322 -2.09 0.94 15.33
N MET A 323 -3.01 1.16 14.40
CA MET A 323 -4.36 1.67 14.69
C MET A 323 -5.27 0.60 15.32
N PRO A 324 -6.37 0.99 16.01
CA PRO A 324 -7.23 0.05 16.73
C PRO A 324 -7.84 -1.07 15.86
N PHE A 325 -8.13 -0.80 14.58
CA PHE A 325 -8.66 -1.83 13.66
C PHE A 325 -7.64 -2.94 13.34
N ALA A 326 -6.35 -2.70 13.58
CA ALA A 326 -5.28 -3.69 13.40
C ALA A 326 -5.11 -4.60 14.63
N CYS A 327 -5.94 -4.45 15.66
CA CYS A 327 -5.93 -5.30 16.84
C CYS A 327 -6.67 -6.62 16.60
N GLN A 328 -6.22 -7.66 17.29
CA GLN A 328 -6.82 -8.99 17.30
C GLN A 328 -7.15 -9.39 18.73
N LYS A 329 -8.42 -9.73 18.95
CA LYS A 329 -8.91 -10.27 20.22
C LYS A 329 -8.51 -11.74 20.34
N LEU A 330 -7.81 -12.09 21.42
CA LEU A 330 -7.46 -13.46 21.79
C LEU A 330 -8.15 -13.81 23.11
N CYS A 331 -9.20 -14.62 23.04
CA CYS A 331 -9.94 -15.14 24.17
C CYS A 331 -9.38 -16.50 24.62
N LYS A 332 -9.25 -16.71 25.93
CA LYS A 332 -8.76 -17.97 26.49
C LYS A 332 -9.75 -19.13 26.31
N ASP A 333 -11.04 -18.84 26.26
CA ASP A 333 -12.10 -19.84 26.10
C ASP A 333 -13.27 -19.33 25.25
N LYS A 334 -14.19 -20.24 24.91
CA LYS A 334 -15.36 -19.96 24.05
C LYS A 334 -16.42 -19.09 24.71
N ARG A 335 -16.39 -18.89 26.03
CA ARG A 335 -17.35 -18.02 26.72
C ARG A 335 -16.99 -16.54 26.57
N GLU A 336 -15.80 -16.25 26.04
CA GLU A 336 -15.28 -14.89 25.80
C GLU A 336 -15.21 -13.99 27.05
N GLU A 337 -15.15 -14.59 28.24
CA GLU A 337 -15.09 -13.84 29.50
C GLU A 337 -13.72 -13.20 29.74
N LEU A 338 -12.64 -13.84 29.27
CA LEU A 338 -11.25 -13.43 29.46
C LEU A 338 -10.55 -13.33 28.12
N CYS A 339 -10.48 -12.11 27.58
CA CYS A 339 -9.88 -11.81 26.29
C CYS A 339 -8.93 -10.63 26.38
N ASP A 340 -7.73 -10.83 25.86
CA ASP A 340 -6.74 -9.77 25.66
C ASP A 340 -6.74 -9.38 24.18
N GLU A 341 -6.62 -8.09 23.88
CA GLU A 341 -6.45 -7.60 22.51
C GLU A 341 -5.00 -7.27 22.25
N TYR A 342 -4.44 -7.77 21.14
CA TYR A 342 -3.05 -7.59 20.76
C TYR A 342 -2.92 -7.01 19.36
N LEU A 343 -1.82 -6.30 19.11
CA LEU A 343 -1.56 -5.74 17.80
C LEU A 343 -1.07 -6.83 16.81
N LYS A 344 -1.72 -6.99 15.65
CA LYS A 344 -1.38 -8.07 14.69
C LYS A 344 0.06 -8.02 14.17
N VAL A 345 0.60 -6.82 14.01
CA VAL A 345 1.98 -6.63 13.53
C VAL A 345 3.01 -6.94 14.62
N ASP A 346 2.62 -6.85 15.90
CA ASP A 346 3.49 -7.06 17.07
C ASP A 346 2.70 -7.49 18.32
N TYR A 347 2.65 -8.81 18.56
CA TYR A 347 1.93 -9.41 19.69
C TYR A 347 2.56 -9.15 21.06
N SER A 348 3.67 -8.40 21.14
CA SER A 348 4.18 -7.91 22.42
C SER A 348 3.35 -6.74 22.97
N ILE A 349 2.57 -6.08 22.12
CA ILE A 349 1.79 -4.89 22.46
C ILE A 349 0.32 -5.26 22.67
N LYS A 350 -0.20 -4.96 23.86
CA LYS A 350 -1.63 -5.05 24.16
C LYS A 350 -2.35 -3.77 23.68
N CYS A 351 -3.45 -3.93 22.96
CA CYS A 351 -4.34 -2.84 22.53
C CYS A 351 -5.29 -2.36 23.64
N GLN A 352 -4.84 -2.43 24.90
CA GLN A 352 -5.63 -2.13 26.08
C GLN A 352 -4.75 -1.38 27.09
N GLY A 353 -5.36 -0.50 27.89
CA GLY A 353 -4.69 0.25 28.96
C GLY A 353 -4.19 1.64 28.55
N ALA A 354 -3.70 2.39 29.55
CA ALA A 354 -3.31 3.80 29.41
C ALA A 354 -2.14 4.01 28.44
N ASN A 355 -1.13 3.13 28.47
CA ASN A 355 0.04 3.24 27.59
C ASN A 355 -0.35 3.19 26.10
N TYR A 356 -1.21 2.24 25.72
CA TYR A 356 -1.72 2.15 24.35
C TYR A 356 -2.55 3.39 23.96
N ASN A 357 -3.38 3.89 24.89
CA ASN A 357 -4.17 5.10 24.65
C ASN A 357 -3.32 6.35 24.39
N HIS A 358 -2.15 6.49 25.03
CA HIS A 358 -1.23 7.58 24.72
C HIS A 358 -0.52 7.39 23.38
N LEU A 359 -0.09 6.16 23.08
CA LEU A 359 0.61 5.86 21.84
C LEU A 359 -0.30 5.99 20.59
N VAL A 360 -1.57 5.62 20.70
CA VAL A 360 -2.52 5.72 19.59
C VAL A 360 -2.84 7.19 19.22
N ILE A 361 -2.71 8.15 20.13
CA ILE A 361 -2.81 9.59 19.81
C ILE A 361 -1.77 9.97 18.77
N ILE A 362 -0.54 9.47 18.90
CA ILE A 362 0.53 9.69 17.92
C ILE A 362 0.16 9.09 16.56
N ALA A 363 -0.47 7.90 16.56
CA ALA A 363 -0.96 7.28 15.34
C ALA A 363 -2.05 8.13 14.65
N TYR A 364 -2.99 8.72 15.40
CA TYR A 364 -3.99 9.64 14.84
C TYR A 364 -3.36 10.92 14.26
N ILE A 365 -2.36 11.50 14.93
CA ILE A 365 -1.61 12.66 14.41
C ILE A 365 -0.88 12.26 13.12
N SER A 366 -0.25 11.08 13.08
CA SER A 366 0.40 10.54 11.88
C SER A 366 -0.60 10.35 10.73
N ALA A 367 -1.80 9.85 11.03
CA ALA A 367 -2.87 9.68 10.03
C ALA A 367 -3.34 11.03 9.47
N ALA A 368 -3.47 12.06 10.31
CA ALA A 368 -3.79 13.41 9.86
C ALA A 368 -2.69 13.97 8.95
N TYR A 369 -1.42 13.79 9.33
CA TYR A 369 -0.27 14.21 8.53
C TYR A 369 -0.23 13.51 7.15
N THR A 370 -0.44 12.19 7.12
CA THR A 370 -0.44 11.43 5.85
C THR A 370 -1.60 11.84 4.95
N MET A 371 -2.77 12.17 5.48
CA MET A 371 -3.87 12.67 4.66
C MET A 371 -3.63 14.12 4.18
N ALA A 372 -3.01 14.97 5.01
CA ALA A 372 -2.77 16.37 4.69
C ALA A 372 -1.77 16.56 3.54
N LEU A 373 -0.68 15.79 3.51
CA LEU A 373 0.38 15.94 2.49
C LEU A 373 -0.15 15.87 1.03
N PRO A 374 -0.82 14.80 0.57
CA PRO A 374 -1.35 14.72 -0.79
C PRO A 374 -2.47 15.73 -1.04
N ALA A 375 -3.31 16.03 -0.04
CA ALA A 375 -4.39 17.00 -0.16
C ALA A 375 -3.87 18.42 -0.40
N VAL A 376 -2.88 18.86 0.39
CA VAL A 376 -2.25 20.18 0.26
C VAL A 376 -1.53 20.29 -1.08
N SER A 377 -0.77 19.26 -1.48
CA SER A 377 -0.10 19.25 -2.79
C SER A 377 -1.10 19.31 -3.96
N PHE A 378 -2.22 18.58 -3.88
CA PHE A 378 -3.27 18.65 -4.89
C PHE A 378 -3.91 20.03 -4.98
N VAL A 379 -4.29 20.61 -3.85
CA VAL A 379 -4.91 21.94 -3.79
C VAL A 379 -3.95 23.02 -4.31
N ALA A 380 -2.66 22.95 -3.96
CA ALA A 380 -1.64 23.88 -4.46
C ALA A 380 -1.51 23.80 -5.98
N LEU A 381 -1.39 22.59 -6.55
CA LEU A 381 -1.30 22.39 -8.00
C LEU A 381 -2.59 22.81 -8.73
N TRP A 382 -3.74 22.50 -8.16
CA TRP A 382 -5.04 22.85 -8.74
C TRP A 382 -5.28 24.36 -8.76
N ARG A 383 -4.95 25.06 -7.67
CA ARG A 383 -5.02 26.53 -7.59
C ARG A 383 -4.10 27.17 -8.63
N HIS A 384 -2.85 26.70 -8.72
CA HIS A 384 -1.89 27.20 -9.69
C HIS A 384 -2.33 26.97 -11.14
N LEU A 385 -2.89 25.80 -11.46
CA LEU A 385 -3.45 25.54 -12.78
C LEU A 385 -4.65 26.44 -13.08
N ARG A 386 -5.51 26.68 -12.09
CA ARG A 386 -6.67 27.57 -12.22
C ARG A 386 -6.24 29.01 -12.47
N THR A 387 -5.26 29.54 -11.74
CA THR A 387 -4.76 30.92 -11.96
C THR A 387 -4.13 31.10 -13.33
N ILE A 388 -3.39 30.12 -13.85
CA ILE A 388 -2.87 30.14 -15.23
C ILE A 388 -4.02 30.24 -16.26
N ILE A 389 -5.12 29.53 -16.02
CA ILE A 389 -6.28 29.51 -16.91
C ILE A 389 -7.09 30.81 -16.81
N THR A 390 -7.28 31.35 -15.60
CA THR A 390 -8.17 32.48 -15.35
C THR A 390 -7.55 33.86 -15.61
N LYS A 391 -6.22 33.94 -15.83
CA LYS A 391 -5.51 35.11 -16.36
C LYS A 391 -6.12 36.47 -15.95
N LYS A 392 -6.33 36.64 -14.65
CA LYS A 392 -6.58 37.95 -14.05
C LYS A 392 -5.27 38.28 -13.35
N ASP A 393 -4.47 39.12 -14.00
CA ASP A 393 -3.24 39.65 -13.43
C ASP A 393 -3.60 40.29 -12.08
N GLY A 394 -3.15 39.70 -10.96
CA GLY A 394 -3.29 40.32 -9.64
C GLY A 394 -3.66 39.43 -8.44
N ASP A 395 -3.81 38.12 -8.57
CA ASP A 395 -4.09 37.26 -7.39
C ASP A 395 -2.88 36.46 -6.93
N ASP A 396 -2.29 36.90 -5.82
CA ASP A 396 -1.09 36.38 -5.13
C ASP A 396 -1.39 35.14 -4.27
N GLY A 397 -2.15 34.20 -4.84
CA GLY A 397 -2.74 33.09 -4.07
C GLY A 397 -1.82 31.90 -3.80
N CYS A 398 -0.60 31.85 -4.37
CA CYS A 398 0.33 30.74 -4.14
C CYS A 398 1.78 31.15 -4.44
N ASN A 399 2.67 30.95 -3.46
CA ASN A 399 4.11 31.16 -3.64
C ASN A 399 4.60 30.32 -4.84
N PRO A 400 5.06 30.95 -5.93
CA PRO A 400 5.46 30.22 -7.14
C PRO A 400 6.60 29.23 -6.86
N GLU A 401 7.43 29.50 -5.86
CA GLU A 401 8.54 28.61 -5.49
C GLU A 401 8.05 27.27 -4.90
N VAL A 402 6.89 27.24 -4.24
CA VAL A 402 6.31 25.99 -3.70
C VAL A 402 5.82 25.10 -4.84
N VAL A 403 5.15 25.70 -5.83
CA VAL A 403 4.68 24.99 -7.02
C VAL A 403 5.86 24.45 -7.83
N ASP A 404 6.91 25.25 -8.01
CA ASP A 404 8.15 24.80 -8.65
C ASP A 404 8.85 23.69 -7.86
N GLY A 405 8.76 23.70 -6.53
CA GLY A 405 9.20 22.59 -5.68
C GLY A 405 8.41 21.30 -5.91
N LEU A 406 7.10 21.40 -6.18
CA LEU A 406 6.21 20.26 -6.47
C LEU A 406 6.29 19.77 -7.92
N ARG A 407 7.14 20.38 -8.76
CA ARG A 407 7.26 20.08 -10.18
C ARG A 407 7.52 18.60 -10.49
N PHE A 408 8.28 17.90 -9.64
CA PHE A 408 8.57 16.46 -9.79
C PHE A 408 7.31 15.56 -9.74
N LEU A 409 6.19 16.06 -9.22
CA LEU A 409 4.92 15.32 -9.19
C LEU A 409 4.27 15.28 -10.57
N PHE A 410 4.38 16.34 -11.38
CA PHE A 410 3.65 16.45 -12.65
C PHE A 410 4.55 16.48 -13.90
N GLU A 411 5.84 16.79 -13.77
CA GLU A 411 6.75 16.98 -14.92
C GLU A 411 6.91 15.73 -15.81
N ASN A 412 6.81 14.54 -15.24
CA ASN A 412 6.95 13.28 -15.99
C ASN A 412 5.69 12.92 -16.79
N TYR A 413 4.57 13.59 -16.51
CA TYR A 413 3.28 13.29 -17.09
C TYR A 413 2.93 14.26 -18.21
N LYS A 414 2.08 13.81 -19.13
CA LYS A 414 1.50 14.68 -20.14
C LYS A 414 0.72 15.81 -19.46
N PRO A 415 0.66 17.03 -20.02
CA PRO A 415 -0.07 18.15 -19.42
C PRO A 415 -1.55 17.88 -19.10
N ARG A 416 -2.21 17.01 -19.88
CA ARG A 416 -3.60 16.56 -19.64
C ARG A 416 -3.75 15.62 -18.44
N SER A 417 -2.66 15.02 -17.97
CA SER A 417 -2.60 14.01 -16.91
C SER A 417 -1.76 14.48 -15.71
N TRP A 418 -1.70 15.79 -15.45
CA TRP A 418 -0.89 16.39 -14.36
C TRP A 418 -1.20 15.81 -12.96
N TYR A 419 -2.43 15.34 -12.74
CA TYR A 419 -2.89 14.77 -11.48
C TYR A 419 -2.53 13.29 -11.30
N TRP A 420 -1.90 12.65 -12.30
CA TRP A 420 -1.73 11.20 -12.33
C TRP A 420 -0.88 10.67 -11.18
N GLU A 421 0.05 11.47 -10.67
CA GLU A 421 0.85 11.08 -9.51
C GLU A 421 -0.01 10.79 -8.27
N LEU A 422 -1.10 11.53 -8.07
CA LEU A 422 -2.01 11.30 -6.97
C LEU A 422 -2.82 10.02 -7.17
N VAL A 423 -3.18 9.71 -8.42
CA VAL A 423 -3.82 8.44 -8.77
C VAL A 423 -2.87 7.28 -8.47
N GLU A 424 -1.60 7.43 -8.83
CA GLU A 424 -0.56 6.45 -8.55
C GLU A 424 -0.32 6.29 -7.04
N MET A 425 -0.29 7.38 -6.26
CA MET A 425 -0.22 7.30 -4.79
C MET A 425 -1.43 6.60 -4.19
N THR A 426 -2.64 6.91 -4.69
CA THR A 426 -3.90 6.30 -4.22
C THR A 426 -3.90 4.80 -4.48
N ARG A 427 -3.47 4.35 -5.66
CA ARG A 427 -3.30 2.92 -5.97
C ARG A 427 -2.36 2.23 -4.99
N LYS A 428 -1.18 2.81 -4.76
CA LYS A 428 -0.19 2.26 -3.82
C LYS A 428 -0.78 2.13 -2.42
N LEU A 429 -1.52 3.14 -1.96
CA LEU A 429 -2.18 3.14 -0.66
C LEU A 429 -3.27 2.07 -0.56
N ILE A 430 -4.13 1.92 -1.56
CA ILE A 430 -5.17 0.88 -1.58
C ILE A 430 -4.55 -0.53 -1.51
N LEU A 431 -3.51 -0.78 -2.32
CA LEU A 431 -2.85 -2.09 -2.38
C LEU A 431 -2.01 -2.43 -1.13
N THR A 432 -1.60 -1.44 -0.33
CA THR A 432 -0.74 -1.69 0.85
C THR A 432 -1.50 -1.48 2.16
N CYS A 433 -2.15 -0.33 2.34
CA CYS A 433 -2.85 0.04 3.57
C CYS A 433 -4.32 -0.42 3.56
N GLY A 434 -4.96 -0.41 2.38
CA GLY A 434 -6.36 -0.80 2.22
C GLY A 434 -6.63 -2.23 2.71
N LEU A 435 -5.67 -3.13 2.52
CA LEU A 435 -5.77 -4.53 2.96
C LEU A 435 -5.64 -4.69 4.48
N ILE A 436 -4.85 -3.85 5.14
CA ILE A 436 -4.68 -3.88 6.61
C ILE A 436 -5.98 -3.48 7.30
N LEU A 437 -6.68 -2.46 6.75
CA LEU A 437 -7.94 -1.94 7.27
C LEU A 437 -9.06 -2.98 7.34
N VAL A 438 -9.08 -3.93 6.39
CA VAL A 438 -10.15 -4.93 6.37
C VAL A 438 -9.90 -6.09 7.35
N GLY A 439 -8.65 -6.27 7.79
CA GLY A 439 -8.33 -7.03 9.00
C GLY A 439 -8.68 -8.53 9.00
N GLN A 440 -9.06 -9.11 7.86
CA GLN A 440 -9.53 -10.49 7.77
C GLN A 440 -8.61 -11.30 6.86
N GLU A 441 -8.08 -12.43 7.33
CA GLU A 441 -7.18 -13.30 6.57
C GLU A 441 -7.95 -14.22 5.60
N SER A 442 -8.76 -13.64 4.71
CA SER A 442 -9.60 -14.42 3.80
C SER A 442 -9.03 -14.50 2.38
N ARG A 443 -9.39 -15.58 1.65
CA ARG A 443 -9.00 -15.77 0.25
C ARG A 443 -9.59 -14.71 -0.69
N SER A 444 -10.70 -14.06 -0.33
CA SER A 444 -11.31 -13.05 -1.19
C SER A 444 -10.50 -11.75 -1.27
N TYR A 445 -9.64 -11.46 -0.28
CA TYR A 445 -8.84 -10.22 -0.28
C TYR A 445 -7.70 -10.23 -1.29
N ILE A 446 -7.01 -11.36 -1.46
CA ILE A 446 -5.99 -11.46 -2.50
C ILE A 446 -6.62 -11.36 -3.90
N GLY A 447 -7.81 -11.95 -4.07
CA GLY A 447 -8.62 -11.77 -5.28
C GLY A 447 -9.02 -10.31 -5.51
N LEU A 448 -9.47 -9.60 -4.47
CA LEU A 448 -9.81 -8.17 -4.56
C LEU A 448 -8.58 -7.31 -4.94
N ALA A 449 -7.43 -7.54 -4.30
CA ALA A 449 -6.18 -6.86 -4.63
C ALA A 449 -5.77 -7.10 -6.09
N TRP A 450 -5.93 -8.34 -6.56
CA TRP A 450 -5.63 -8.71 -7.94
C TRP A 450 -6.54 -8.00 -8.95
N VAL A 451 -7.86 -7.94 -8.67
CA VAL A 451 -8.83 -7.19 -9.50
C VAL A 451 -8.52 -5.69 -9.51
N VAL A 452 -8.26 -5.09 -8.35
CA VAL A 452 -7.91 -3.65 -8.25
C VAL A 452 -6.62 -3.35 -9.02
N ALA A 453 -5.59 -4.20 -8.92
CA ALA A 453 -4.35 -4.05 -9.67
C ALA A 453 -4.59 -4.17 -11.19
N GLY A 454 -5.40 -5.14 -11.63
CA GLY A 454 -5.78 -5.33 -13.03
C GLY A 454 -6.54 -4.15 -13.60
N MET A 455 -7.55 -3.65 -12.89
CA MET A 455 -8.34 -2.49 -13.31
C MET A 455 -7.47 -1.24 -13.46
N TYR A 456 -6.57 -0.99 -12.51
CA TYR A 456 -5.62 0.12 -12.64
C TYR A 456 -4.70 -0.05 -13.86
N ALA A 457 -4.17 -1.25 -14.10
CA ALA A 457 -3.28 -1.50 -15.23
C ALA A 457 -3.98 -1.24 -16.58
N VAL A 458 -5.26 -1.63 -16.71
CA VAL A 458 -6.07 -1.32 -17.89
C VAL A 458 -6.22 0.19 -18.06
N VAL A 459 -6.58 0.91 -16.99
CA VAL A 459 -6.72 2.38 -17.01
C VAL A 459 -5.39 3.06 -17.39
N PHE A 460 -4.26 2.59 -16.85
CA PHE A 460 -2.94 3.11 -17.19
C PHE A 460 -2.58 2.87 -18.65
N CYS A 461 -2.78 1.66 -19.16
CA CYS A 461 -2.51 1.28 -20.55
C CYS A 461 -3.41 2.04 -21.54
N TRP A 462 -4.64 2.39 -21.14
CA TRP A 462 -5.56 3.19 -21.93
C TRP A 462 -5.14 4.66 -22.01
N VAL A 463 -4.84 5.28 -20.86
CA VAL A 463 -4.52 6.72 -20.80
C VAL A 463 -3.09 7.03 -21.26
N LYS A 464 -2.13 6.13 -20.99
CA LYS A 464 -0.68 6.31 -21.25
C LYS A 464 -0.19 7.68 -20.78
N PRO A 465 -0.21 7.92 -19.45
CA PRO A 465 -0.08 9.25 -18.87
C PRO A 465 1.35 9.80 -18.91
N MET A 466 2.40 8.96 -19.00
CA MET A 466 3.78 9.45 -19.03
C MET A 466 4.07 10.16 -20.34
N GLN A 467 4.91 11.19 -20.29
CA GLN A 467 5.36 11.90 -21.48
C GLN A 467 6.32 11.06 -22.33
N ASP A 468 7.22 10.32 -21.67
CA ASP A 468 8.18 9.46 -22.34
C ASP A 468 7.60 8.06 -22.65
N THR A 469 7.96 7.50 -23.80
CA THR A 469 7.45 6.20 -24.24
C THR A 469 8.12 5.04 -23.53
N PHE A 470 9.40 5.17 -23.16
CA PHE A 470 10.11 4.17 -22.38
C PHE A 470 9.60 4.14 -20.94
N GLU A 471 9.37 5.29 -20.30
CA GLU A 471 8.75 5.36 -18.97
C GLU A 471 7.35 4.73 -18.94
N ASN A 472 6.53 4.96 -19.97
CA ASN A 472 5.23 4.27 -20.11
C ASN A 472 5.40 2.75 -20.21
N ARG A 473 6.38 2.25 -20.99
CA ARG A 473 6.65 0.81 -21.11
C ARG A 473 7.14 0.23 -19.78
N LEU A 474 8.08 0.89 -19.11
CA LEU A 474 8.62 0.49 -17.83
C LEU A 474 7.52 0.37 -16.76
N MET A 475 6.65 1.38 -16.68
CA MET A 475 5.51 1.37 -15.76
C MET A 475 4.47 0.31 -16.13
N SER A 476 4.18 0.11 -17.42
CA SER A 476 3.26 -0.96 -17.84
C SER A 476 3.80 -2.35 -17.48
N THR A 477 5.10 -2.59 -17.68
CA THR A 477 5.77 -3.83 -17.30
C THR A 477 5.72 -4.03 -15.78
N SER A 478 6.01 -3.01 -14.97
CA SER A 478 5.97 -3.13 -13.51
C SER A 478 4.58 -3.47 -12.99
N LEU A 479 3.52 -2.90 -13.60
CA LEU A 479 2.13 -3.24 -13.28
C LEU A 479 1.79 -4.68 -13.69
N ALA A 480 2.22 -5.12 -14.87
CA ALA A 480 2.02 -6.50 -15.30
C ALA A 480 2.71 -7.50 -14.36
N VAL A 481 3.95 -7.22 -13.94
CA VAL A 481 4.68 -8.05 -12.96
C VAL A 481 3.98 -8.06 -11.60
N THR A 482 3.43 -6.93 -11.17
CA THR A 482 2.64 -6.87 -9.92
C THR A 482 1.40 -7.78 -9.99
N ILE A 483 0.70 -7.79 -11.13
CA ILE A 483 -0.46 -8.66 -11.37
C ILE A 483 -0.05 -10.14 -11.37
N VAL A 484 1.09 -10.48 -11.99
CA VAL A 484 1.63 -11.84 -11.98
C VAL A 484 1.98 -12.28 -10.56
N ASN A 485 2.68 -11.43 -9.79
CA ASN A 485 3.01 -11.73 -8.39
C ASN A 485 1.75 -11.97 -7.55
N LEU A 486 0.71 -11.15 -7.71
CA LEU A 486 -0.58 -11.34 -7.03
C LEU A 486 -1.29 -12.64 -7.46
N GLY A 487 -1.28 -12.95 -8.75
CA GLY A 487 -1.85 -14.19 -9.28
C GLY A 487 -1.15 -15.43 -8.71
N ILE A 488 0.18 -15.38 -8.60
CA ILE A 488 0.96 -16.46 -7.98
C ILE A 488 0.58 -16.60 -6.51
N GLY A 489 0.51 -15.51 -5.75
CA GLY A 489 0.07 -15.58 -4.36
C GLY A 489 -1.35 -16.14 -4.19
N ALA A 490 -2.25 -15.81 -5.12
CA ALA A 490 -3.62 -16.33 -5.11
C ALA A 490 -3.65 -17.84 -5.37
N VAL A 491 -2.84 -18.33 -6.31
CA VAL A 491 -2.72 -19.76 -6.63
C VAL A 491 -2.01 -20.53 -5.52
N SER A 492 -0.94 -19.99 -4.93
CA SER A 492 -0.19 -20.60 -3.81
C SER A 492 -1.06 -20.83 -2.56
N ARG A 493 -2.19 -20.13 -2.44
CA ARG A 493 -3.14 -20.31 -1.34
C ARG A 493 -4.12 -21.48 -1.55
N ILE A 494 -4.17 -22.05 -2.75
CA ILE A 494 -4.96 -23.26 -3.03
C ILE A 494 -4.16 -24.42 -2.44
N PRO A 495 -4.64 -25.09 -1.37
CA PRO A 495 -3.97 -26.27 -0.85
C PRO A 495 -3.85 -27.27 -1.99
N ALA A 496 -2.67 -27.85 -2.18
CA ALA A 496 -2.46 -28.87 -3.19
C ALA A 496 -3.51 -29.97 -2.97
N GLU A 497 -4.50 -30.05 -3.86
CA GLU A 497 -5.35 -31.22 -3.92
C GLU A 497 -4.43 -32.39 -4.24
N ASN A 498 -4.56 -33.48 -3.49
CA ASN A 498 -3.75 -34.68 -3.58
C ASN A 498 -3.78 -35.23 -5.02
N ILE A 499 -2.89 -34.73 -5.88
CA ILE A 499 -2.62 -35.29 -7.20
C ILE A 499 -1.21 -35.83 -7.14
N SER A 500 -1.16 -37.15 -7.02
CA SER A 500 0.03 -37.99 -7.06
C SER A 500 0.87 -37.70 -8.31
N ASN A 501 2.06 -37.09 -8.14
CA ASN A 501 3.31 -37.35 -8.89
C ASN A 501 4.46 -36.43 -8.39
N MET A 502 5.36 -36.95 -7.53
CA MET A 502 6.48 -36.17 -6.94
C MET A 502 7.47 -35.57 -7.96
N ALA A 503 7.60 -36.17 -9.15
CA ALA A 503 8.56 -35.72 -10.18
C ALA A 503 8.08 -34.49 -10.97
N ASP A 504 6.77 -34.28 -11.13
CA ASP A 504 6.21 -33.08 -11.77
C ASP A 504 6.18 -31.90 -10.79
N HIS A 505 5.87 -32.13 -9.51
CA HIS A 505 5.86 -31.08 -8.49
C HIS A 505 7.18 -30.31 -8.37
N HIS A 506 8.32 -30.98 -8.50
CA HIS A 506 9.63 -30.31 -8.42
C HIS A 506 9.91 -29.45 -9.66
N LYS A 507 9.52 -29.92 -10.84
CA LYS A 507 9.68 -29.18 -12.10
C LYS A 507 8.75 -27.97 -12.16
N ASP A 508 7.51 -28.11 -11.72
CA ASP A 508 6.53 -27.03 -11.66
C ASP A 508 6.93 -25.98 -10.62
N ALA A 509 7.41 -26.41 -9.44
CA ALA A 509 7.94 -25.49 -8.43
C ALA A 509 9.19 -24.73 -8.94
N LEU A 510 10.09 -25.42 -9.65
CA LEU A 510 11.28 -24.80 -10.24
C LEU A 510 10.90 -23.81 -11.36
N ALA A 511 9.98 -24.18 -12.24
CA ALA A 511 9.49 -23.32 -13.30
C ALA A 511 8.82 -22.06 -12.74
N MET A 512 8.02 -22.19 -11.68
CA MET A 512 7.43 -21.06 -10.97
C MET A 512 8.50 -20.16 -10.32
N LYS A 513 9.52 -20.74 -9.67
CA LYS A 513 10.65 -19.97 -9.11
C LYS A 513 11.40 -19.18 -10.18
N ILE A 514 11.69 -19.80 -11.34
CA ILE A 514 12.36 -19.15 -12.47
C ILE A 514 11.49 -18.04 -13.06
N LEU A 515 10.20 -18.29 -13.26
CA LEU A 515 9.26 -17.31 -13.82
C LEU A 515 9.13 -16.10 -12.91
N ILE A 516 9.08 -16.30 -11.60
CA ILE A 516 9.06 -15.23 -10.59
C ILE A 516 10.33 -14.39 -10.64
N LEU A 517 11.50 -15.04 -10.59
CA LEU A 517 12.80 -14.36 -10.65
C LEU A 517 12.91 -13.59 -11.97
N GLY A 518 12.57 -14.23 -13.09
CA GLY A 518 12.55 -13.61 -14.41
C GLY A 518 11.62 -12.39 -14.49
N ALA A 519 10.38 -12.51 -14.00
CA ALA A 519 9.40 -11.43 -14.04
C ALA A 519 9.82 -10.23 -13.17
N ASN A 520 10.31 -10.47 -11.96
CA ASN A 520 10.75 -9.38 -11.07
C ASN A 520 12.08 -8.77 -11.54
N THR A 521 13.00 -9.57 -12.06
CA THR A 521 14.26 -9.06 -12.65
C THR A 521 14.04 -8.35 -13.98
N LEU A 522 12.99 -8.65 -14.74
CA LEU A 522 12.66 -7.97 -16.00
C LEU A 522 12.54 -6.45 -15.83
N VAL A 523 11.96 -5.98 -14.72
CA VAL A 523 11.80 -4.54 -14.44
C VAL A 523 13.17 -3.84 -14.33
N ILE A 524 14.13 -4.45 -13.62
CA ILE A 524 15.52 -3.97 -13.57
C ILE A 524 16.21 -4.18 -14.92
N GLY A 525 15.98 -5.33 -15.56
CA GLY A 525 16.58 -5.73 -16.83
C GLY A 525 16.31 -4.72 -17.94
N LEU A 526 15.11 -4.15 -18.00
CA LEU A 526 14.79 -3.08 -18.95
C LEU A 526 15.67 -1.83 -18.77
N LEU A 527 15.96 -1.45 -17.52
CA LEU A 527 16.88 -0.34 -17.21
C LEU A 527 18.33 -0.71 -17.53
N VAL A 528 18.75 -1.94 -17.19
CA VAL A 528 20.10 -2.42 -17.45
C VAL A 528 20.37 -2.52 -18.95
N VAL A 529 19.44 -3.07 -19.75
CA VAL A 529 19.58 -3.15 -21.21
C VAL A 529 19.65 -1.76 -21.82
N GLN A 530 18.81 -0.81 -21.38
CA GLN A 530 18.90 0.57 -21.84
C GLN A 530 20.26 1.20 -21.51
N TYR A 531 20.77 0.96 -20.30
CA TYR A 531 22.07 1.44 -19.86
C TYR A 531 23.23 0.78 -20.63
N LEU A 532 23.17 -0.53 -20.88
CA LEU A 532 24.16 -1.27 -21.67
C LEU A 532 24.16 -0.83 -23.14
N ALA A 533 22.98 -0.59 -23.74
CA ALA A 533 22.87 -0.05 -25.08
C ALA A 533 23.50 1.35 -25.17
N TYR A 534 23.27 2.19 -24.16
CA TYR A 534 23.96 3.47 -24.03
C TYR A 534 25.47 3.29 -23.91
N LEU A 535 25.95 2.42 -23.00
CA LEU A 535 27.38 2.18 -22.80
C LEU A 535 28.05 1.69 -24.07
N HIS A 536 27.39 0.81 -24.82
CA HIS A 536 27.87 0.32 -26.09
C HIS A 536 27.99 1.44 -27.13
N GLN A 537 27.00 2.32 -27.23
CA GLN A 537 27.05 3.47 -28.13
C GLN A 537 28.10 4.49 -27.70
N PHE A 538 28.20 4.77 -26.41
CA PHE A 538 29.25 5.62 -25.83
C PHE A 538 30.64 5.05 -26.12
N PHE A 539 30.84 3.75 -25.94
CA PHE A 539 32.11 3.09 -26.23
C PHE A 539 32.43 3.09 -27.73
N LYS A 540 31.42 2.93 -28.59
CA LYS A 540 31.55 3.05 -30.06
C LYS A 540 32.00 4.47 -30.45
N GLU A 541 31.44 5.51 -29.83
CA GLU A 541 31.79 6.90 -30.11
C GLU A 541 33.14 7.30 -29.50
N TRP A 542 33.44 6.81 -28.28
CA TRP A 542 34.73 6.97 -27.62
C TRP A 542 35.86 6.31 -28.42
N ARG A 543 35.63 5.12 -29.00
CA ARG A 543 36.60 4.44 -29.86
C ARG A 543 36.99 5.28 -31.08
N LYS A 544 36.12 6.18 -31.56
CA LYS A 544 36.44 7.10 -32.65
C LYS A 544 37.32 8.28 -32.21
N ASN A 545 37.25 8.69 -30.94
CA ASN A 545 38.01 9.82 -30.39
C ASN A 545 38.40 9.57 -28.91
N PRO A 546 39.48 8.83 -28.64
CA PRO A 546 39.87 8.46 -27.28
C PRO A 546 40.52 9.64 -26.56
N LYS A 547 39.72 10.49 -25.92
CA LYS A 547 40.20 11.50 -24.96
C LYS A 547 39.63 11.20 -23.58
N TRP A 548 40.50 10.81 -22.65
CA TRP A 548 40.13 10.63 -21.24
C TRP A 548 40.17 11.98 -20.53
N SER A 549 39.00 12.45 -20.09
CA SER A 549 38.87 13.60 -19.19
C SER A 549 38.03 13.20 -17.98
N LEU A 550 38.15 13.92 -16.87
CA LEU A 550 37.29 13.72 -15.69
C LEU A 550 35.79 13.91 -16.03
N SER A 551 35.47 14.71 -17.07
CA SER A 551 34.11 14.84 -17.61
C SER A 551 33.63 13.58 -18.35
N CYS A 552 34.54 12.77 -18.90
CA CYS A 552 34.27 11.51 -19.58
C CYS A 552 33.87 10.41 -18.57
N CYS A 553 34.60 10.25 -17.47
CA CYS A 553 34.21 9.34 -16.37
C CYS A 553 32.86 9.73 -15.74
N LEU A 554 32.57 11.04 -15.65
CA LEU A 554 31.30 11.52 -15.13
C LEU A 554 30.12 11.27 -16.07
N ALA A 555 30.37 11.22 -17.38
CA ALA A 555 29.37 10.88 -18.41
C ALA A 555 29.06 9.37 -18.42
N LEU A 556 30.01 8.53 -18.01
CA LEU A 556 29.83 7.10 -17.84
C LEU A 556 28.88 6.75 -16.69
N LEU A 557 28.93 7.52 -15.59
CA LEU A 557 28.12 7.26 -14.39
C LEU A 557 26.67 7.76 -14.47
N LEU A 558 26.35 8.67 -15.41
CA LEU A 558 25.03 9.34 -15.47
C LEU A 558 24.43 9.46 -16.87
N PRO A 559 24.13 8.34 -17.55
CA PRO A 559 23.66 8.41 -18.91
C PRO A 559 22.30 7.76 -19.08
N LEU A 560 21.25 8.57 -19.20
CA LEU A 560 19.93 8.02 -19.48
C LEU A 560 19.15 8.77 -20.56
N ASN A 561 19.77 9.63 -21.39
CA ASN A 561 18.98 10.32 -22.42
C ASN A 561 19.60 10.67 -23.79
N ASP A 562 20.84 10.31 -24.12
CA ASP A 562 21.43 10.75 -25.41
C ASP A 562 20.94 9.99 -26.67
N LEU A 563 19.84 9.22 -26.60
CA LEU A 563 19.25 8.62 -27.81
C LEU A 563 18.08 9.44 -28.41
N GLN A 564 17.59 10.49 -27.74
CA GLN A 564 16.35 11.17 -28.17
C GLN A 564 16.46 12.69 -28.26
N GLY A 565 17.67 13.24 -28.11
CA GLY A 565 17.92 14.68 -28.06
C GLY A 565 17.95 15.41 -29.40
N GLU A 566 18.10 14.73 -30.54
CA GLU A 566 18.48 15.41 -31.79
C GLU A 566 17.34 16.09 -32.57
N ILE A 567 16.14 16.28 -31.99
CA ILE A 567 15.05 17.05 -32.64
C ILE A 567 14.40 18.11 -31.74
N ARG A 568 14.69 18.22 -30.43
CA ARG A 568 13.87 19.09 -29.54
C ARG A 568 14.59 20.22 -28.80
N GLY A 569 15.77 20.60 -29.27
CA GLY A 569 16.55 21.71 -28.74
C GLY A 569 16.05 23.11 -29.13
N MET A 570 14.75 23.43 -29.03
CA MET A 570 14.30 24.84 -29.12
C MET A 570 12.84 25.11 -28.72
N VAL A 571 12.24 24.39 -27.74
CA VAL A 571 10.81 24.64 -27.41
C VAL A 571 10.48 24.64 -25.91
N GLY A 572 11.45 24.44 -25.01
CA GLY A 572 11.17 24.13 -23.59
C GLY A 572 10.51 25.24 -22.75
N LYS A 573 10.70 26.53 -23.05
CA LYS A 573 10.20 27.63 -22.20
C LYS A 573 8.84 28.21 -22.62
N ASN A 574 8.44 28.03 -23.88
CA ASN A 574 7.19 28.57 -24.40
C ASN A 574 6.10 27.49 -24.55
N MET A 575 6.44 26.19 -24.47
CA MET A 575 5.49 25.12 -24.81
C MET A 575 4.39 24.90 -23.76
N LEU A 576 4.65 25.13 -22.47
CA LEU A 576 3.64 24.96 -21.41
C LEU A 576 2.47 25.95 -21.59
N LYS A 577 2.78 27.21 -21.92
CA LYS A 577 1.78 28.25 -22.18
C LYS A 577 1.07 28.05 -23.52
N THR A 578 1.78 27.54 -24.53
CA THR A 578 1.25 27.37 -25.90
C THR A 578 0.42 26.09 -26.07
N GLN A 579 0.72 25.00 -25.33
CA GLN A 579 -0.03 23.73 -25.38
C GLN A 579 -1.32 23.74 -24.52
N LEU A 580 -1.36 24.55 -23.45
CA LEU A 580 -2.59 24.75 -22.66
C LEU A 580 -3.68 25.49 -23.47
N LEU A 581 -3.27 26.39 -24.38
CA LEU A 581 -4.17 27.08 -25.31
C LEU A 581 -4.66 26.17 -26.46
N SER A 582 -3.82 25.24 -26.96
CA SER A 582 -4.23 24.31 -28.03
C SER A 582 -5.03 23.11 -27.53
N GLY A 583 -5.01 22.81 -26.23
CA GLY A 583 -5.84 21.77 -25.61
C GLY A 583 -7.35 22.08 -25.54
N ILE A 584 -7.76 23.30 -25.92
CA ILE A 584 -9.13 23.82 -25.79
C ILE A 584 -10.00 23.54 -27.03
N ILE A 585 -9.45 23.04 -28.15
CA ILE A 585 -10.25 22.74 -29.35
C ILE A 585 -10.28 21.23 -29.63
N GLY A 586 -11.45 20.63 -29.39
CA GLY A 586 -11.86 19.33 -29.95
C GLY A 586 -12.17 18.25 -28.91
N LYS A 587 -13.44 18.15 -28.49
CA LYS A 587 -14.02 16.86 -28.08
C LYS A 587 -14.12 15.98 -29.34
N PRO A 588 -13.56 14.77 -29.41
CA PRO A 588 -13.88 13.87 -30.50
C PRO A 588 -15.28 13.29 -30.28
N SER A 589 -16.13 13.39 -31.31
CA SER A 589 -17.41 12.69 -31.39
C SER A 589 -17.16 11.18 -31.53
N ILE A 590 -18.03 10.38 -30.89
CA ILE A 590 -18.00 8.91 -30.82
C ILE A 590 -18.00 8.26 -32.23
N ALA A 591 -18.40 8.99 -33.28
CA ALA A 591 -18.42 8.50 -34.66
C ALA A 591 -17.02 8.34 -35.31
N ALA A 592 -15.95 8.91 -34.75
CA ALA A 592 -14.61 8.83 -35.34
C ALA A 592 -13.84 7.54 -34.94
N SER A 593 -14.34 6.77 -33.97
CA SER A 593 -13.65 5.59 -33.43
C SER A 593 -13.97 4.27 -34.15
N ALA A 594 -14.83 4.30 -35.20
CA ALA A 594 -15.30 3.09 -35.89
C ALA A 594 -14.60 2.80 -37.24
N LYS A 595 -13.48 3.47 -37.57
CA LYS A 595 -12.74 3.26 -38.84
C LYS A 595 -11.31 2.72 -38.66
N GLY A 596 -11.05 2.05 -37.53
CA GLY A 596 -9.73 1.55 -37.18
C GLY A 596 -9.78 0.16 -36.57
N THR A 597 -10.45 -0.78 -37.22
CA THR A 597 -10.36 -2.20 -36.84
C THR A 597 -10.48 -3.02 -38.11
N GLY A 598 -9.32 -3.36 -38.69
CA GLY A 598 -9.22 -4.43 -39.66
C GLY A 598 -9.35 -5.76 -38.91
N ALA A 599 -10.51 -6.39 -39.01
CA ALA A 599 -10.71 -7.83 -38.86
C ALA A 599 -12.11 -8.19 -39.36
N LEU A 600 -12.20 -9.32 -40.08
CA LEU A 600 -13.38 -9.92 -40.74
C LEU A 600 -13.66 -9.45 -42.17
N SER A 601 -12.83 -9.89 -43.11
CA SER A 601 -13.24 -10.13 -44.50
C SER A 601 -13.75 -11.57 -44.63
N PHE A 602 -15.06 -11.75 -44.75
CA PHE A 602 -15.61 -12.92 -45.42
C PHE A 602 -15.65 -12.61 -46.92
N SER A 603 -14.91 -13.39 -47.71
CA SER A 603 -15.02 -13.38 -49.17
C SER A 603 -16.38 -13.94 -49.57
N PRO A 604 -16.98 -13.33 -50.60
CA PRO A 604 -17.49 -14.12 -51.71
C PRO A 604 -16.79 -13.65 -52.98
N THR A 605 -16.06 -14.57 -53.59
CA THR A 605 -15.65 -14.51 -55.00
C THR A 605 -16.90 -14.64 -55.86
N HIS A 606 -17.14 -13.69 -56.79
CA HIS A 606 -17.48 -14.01 -58.18
C HIS A 606 -17.32 -12.77 -59.08
N GLU A 607 -16.47 -12.94 -60.08
CA GLU A 607 -16.50 -12.41 -61.45
C GLU A 607 -16.48 -10.90 -61.75
N GLU A 608 -15.26 -10.47 -62.12
CA GLU A 608 -14.87 -9.85 -63.39
C GLU A 608 -15.67 -8.72 -64.07
N ASN A 609 -14.89 -7.68 -64.42
CA ASN A 609 -14.96 -6.86 -65.64
C ASN A 609 -16.17 -5.90 -65.77
N GLU A 610 -16.08 -4.63 -66.21
CA GLU A 610 -15.14 -3.94 -67.08
C GLU A 610 -15.16 -2.40 -66.84
N ARG A 611 -13.98 -1.78 -67.02
CA ARG A 611 -13.68 -0.53 -67.77
C ARG A 611 -14.43 0.81 -67.56
N LYS A 612 -13.54 1.81 -67.41
CA LYS A 612 -13.45 3.12 -68.10
C LYS A 612 -14.38 4.26 -67.65
N GLY A 613 -13.74 5.26 -67.03
CA GLY A 613 -13.26 6.38 -67.83
C GLY A 613 -14.02 7.72 -67.74
N ARG A 614 -13.39 8.63 -66.99
CA ARG A 614 -12.99 9.98 -67.43
C ARG A 614 -14.03 11.12 -67.46
N SER A 615 -13.49 12.27 -67.04
CA SER A 615 -13.87 13.66 -67.36
C SER A 615 -14.97 14.25 -66.49
N SER A 616 -14.70 15.15 -65.53
CA SER A 616 -14.08 16.49 -65.59
C SER A 616 -15.03 17.59 -66.10
N VAL A 617 -14.76 18.79 -65.58
CA VAL A 617 -15.31 20.13 -65.89
C VAL A 617 -16.48 20.51 -64.96
N LYS A 618 -16.33 21.39 -63.96
CA LYS A 618 -15.76 22.75 -63.78
C LYS A 618 -16.86 23.82 -63.79
N SER A 619 -16.61 24.80 -62.93
CA SER A 619 -17.02 26.22 -63.04
C SER A 619 -18.44 26.50 -62.55
N ARG A 620 -18.76 27.62 -61.91
CA ARG A 620 -18.05 28.84 -61.44
C ARG A 620 -19.06 29.52 -60.50
N THR A 621 -18.70 29.93 -59.30
CA THR A 621 -18.32 31.31 -58.94
C THR A 621 -19.40 32.38 -59.11
N THR A 622 -19.97 32.87 -58.01
CA THR A 622 -20.27 34.30 -57.68
C THR A 622 -20.85 34.32 -56.24
N ARG A 623 -20.26 34.90 -55.19
CA ARG A 623 -19.73 36.23 -54.83
C ARG A 623 -20.79 37.14 -54.16
N LYS A 624 -20.41 37.64 -52.95
CA LYS A 624 -21.01 38.69 -52.09
C LYS A 624 -22.15 38.24 -51.17
N SER A 625 -22.35 38.77 -49.95
CA SER A 625 -21.53 39.47 -48.94
C SER A 625 -22.43 39.71 -47.71
N LEU A 626 -21.82 39.84 -46.53
CA LEU A 626 -22.31 40.50 -45.29
C LEU A 626 -23.34 39.77 -44.37
N THR A 627 -22.85 39.44 -43.17
CA THR A 627 -23.37 39.74 -41.79
C THR A 627 -24.89 39.71 -41.55
N LYS A 628 -25.46 39.09 -40.50
CA LYS A 628 -25.13 39.10 -39.07
C LYS A 628 -26.08 38.12 -38.32
N CYS A 629 -25.75 37.80 -37.07
CA CYS A 629 -26.35 36.86 -36.10
C CYS A 629 -27.89 36.76 -35.98
N GLU A 630 -28.41 35.57 -35.62
CA GLU A 630 -29.15 35.30 -34.37
C GLU A 630 -29.59 33.81 -34.19
N ARG A 631 -29.63 33.39 -32.91
CA ARG A 631 -30.52 32.41 -32.23
C ARG A 631 -30.75 30.98 -32.77
N GLY A 632 -30.29 30.00 -31.97
CA GLY A 632 -31.15 29.22 -31.05
C GLY A 632 -32.26 28.31 -31.61
N THR A 633 -31.96 27.00 -31.59
CA THR A 633 -32.79 25.86 -31.09
C THR A 633 -34.23 25.71 -31.61
N GLN A 634 -34.48 24.68 -32.43
CA GLN A 634 -34.82 23.28 -32.10
C GLN A 634 -36.32 23.05 -32.27
N THR A 635 -36.64 22.21 -33.25
CA THR A 635 -37.95 21.62 -33.46
C THR A 635 -37.84 20.11 -33.23
N GLU A 636 -38.85 19.63 -32.52
CA GLU A 636 -39.39 18.29 -32.29
C GLU A 636 -39.02 17.16 -33.26
N ILE A 637 -39.19 15.91 -32.79
CA ILE A 637 -39.95 14.81 -33.44
C ILE A 637 -39.65 13.52 -32.63
N PHE A 638 -40.64 13.00 -31.89
CA PHE A 638 -41.59 11.95 -32.31
C PHE A 638 -40.99 10.53 -32.29
N THR A 639 -41.44 9.72 -31.33
CA THR A 639 -41.44 8.25 -31.37
C THR A 639 -42.79 7.76 -31.92
N PRO A 640 -42.86 6.52 -32.42
CA PRO A 640 -43.87 5.60 -31.88
C PRO A 640 -43.39 4.12 -31.76
N VAL A 641 -43.69 3.40 -30.66
CA VAL A 641 -44.77 2.37 -30.48
C VAL A 641 -44.23 0.94 -30.73
N SER A 642 -44.54 -0.16 -30.01
CA SER A 642 -45.28 -0.55 -28.79
C SER A 642 -44.89 -2.02 -28.51
N THR A 643 -45.05 -2.66 -27.34
CA THR A 643 -46.29 -3.10 -26.65
C THR A 643 -45.92 -3.60 -25.22
N ALA A 644 -46.48 -3.04 -24.14
CA ALA A 644 -47.67 -3.47 -23.35
C ALA A 644 -47.45 -4.79 -22.58
N THR A 645 -47.63 -4.88 -21.26
CA THR A 645 -48.84 -4.66 -20.42
C THR A 645 -48.47 -4.10 -19.02
N ALA A 646 -49.03 -2.97 -18.54
CA ALA A 646 -50.26 -2.82 -17.72
C ALA A 646 -50.21 -3.62 -16.40
N GLU A 647 -50.30 -3.01 -15.21
CA GLU A 647 -51.53 -2.39 -14.70
C GLU A 647 -51.33 -1.33 -13.59
N HIS A 648 -52.25 -0.37 -13.62
CA HIS A 648 -52.84 0.48 -12.57
C HIS A 648 -51.93 1.43 -11.74
N ALA A 649 -51.93 2.74 -12.04
CA ALA A 649 -52.98 3.76 -11.80
C ALA A 649 -52.91 4.30 -10.37
N GLN A 650 -53.06 5.59 -10.08
CA GLN A 650 -53.18 6.82 -10.86
C GLN A 650 -53.16 7.95 -9.81
N VAL A 651 -52.45 9.05 -10.12
CA VAL A 651 -52.99 10.43 -10.06
C VAL A 651 -53.08 11.04 -8.64
N SER A 652 -52.71 12.29 -8.37
CA SER A 652 -52.63 13.54 -9.14
C SER A 652 -51.68 14.48 -8.37
N ARG A 653 -50.86 15.30 -9.04
CA ARG A 653 -51.03 16.78 -9.22
C ARG A 653 -51.11 17.56 -7.89
N LYS A 654 -50.46 18.70 -7.68
CA LYS A 654 -49.93 19.77 -8.55
C LYS A 654 -49.11 20.68 -7.59
N ALA A 655 -47.89 21.08 -7.94
CA ALA A 655 -47.53 22.37 -8.52
C ALA A 655 -47.12 23.47 -7.51
N CYS A 656 -45.95 24.03 -7.80
CA CYS A 656 -45.34 25.24 -7.27
C CYS A 656 -46.17 26.52 -7.46
N GLN A 657 -45.94 27.53 -6.61
CA GLN A 657 -45.49 28.87 -7.05
C GLN A 657 -45.06 29.77 -5.87
N GLN A 658 -43.75 29.96 -5.73
CA GLN A 658 -42.96 31.20 -5.77
C GLN A 658 -43.53 32.62 -5.44
N ILE A 659 -42.67 33.41 -4.74
CA ILE A 659 -42.38 34.87 -4.83
C ILE A 659 -43.35 35.78 -4.02
N THR A 660 -42.96 36.73 -3.13
CA THR A 660 -41.93 37.80 -3.17
C THR A 660 -41.68 38.43 -1.77
N MET A 661 -40.55 39.13 -1.63
CA MET A 661 -40.07 39.97 -0.51
C MET A 661 -40.95 41.19 -0.13
N ILE A 662 -40.70 41.79 1.06
CA ILE A 662 -40.25 43.20 1.29
C ILE A 662 -40.28 43.60 2.81
N ARG A 663 -39.10 43.98 3.36
CA ARG A 663 -38.71 45.19 4.16
C ARG A 663 -39.44 45.64 5.46
N HIS A 664 -38.67 45.82 6.56
CA HIS A 664 -38.48 47.03 7.44
C HIS A 664 -37.91 46.61 8.83
N SER A 665 -36.67 46.97 9.18
CA SER A 665 -36.18 48.12 10.00
C SER A 665 -36.68 48.24 11.45
N ASP A 666 -35.73 48.00 12.36
CA ASP A 666 -35.35 48.68 13.63
C ASP A 666 -36.42 49.13 14.65
N HIS A 667 -36.23 48.69 15.90
CA HIS A 667 -36.37 49.56 17.08
C HIS A 667 -35.51 49.12 18.28
N HIS A 668 -34.98 50.13 18.94
CA HIS A 668 -34.05 50.25 20.07
C HIS A 668 -34.57 49.78 21.46
N ILE A 669 -33.65 49.24 22.31
CA ILE A 669 -33.21 49.62 23.70
C ILE A 669 -34.31 49.92 24.78
N PRO A 670 -34.22 49.54 26.10
CA PRO A 670 -33.06 49.76 27.01
C PRO A 670 -32.66 48.72 28.07
N LEU A 671 -31.48 49.01 28.64
CA LEU A 671 -30.76 48.48 29.82
C LEU A 671 -31.37 48.85 31.19
N ALA A 672 -31.02 48.07 32.23
CA ALA A 672 -30.76 48.49 33.62
C ALA A 672 -29.84 47.43 34.31
N GLU A 673 -28.61 47.80 34.72
CA GLU A 673 -28.06 47.94 36.11
C GLU A 673 -27.68 46.60 36.80
N VAL A 674 -26.39 46.27 36.99
CA VAL A 674 -25.40 46.66 38.05
C VAL A 674 -25.62 45.94 39.38
N GLU A 675 -24.68 45.06 39.78
CA GLU A 675 -23.92 45.16 41.05
C GLU A 675 -22.82 44.08 41.19
N GLU A 676 -21.73 44.49 41.81
CA GLU A 676 -20.49 43.76 42.11
C GLU A 676 -20.63 42.77 43.28
N GLY A 677 -19.75 41.77 43.31
CA GLY A 677 -19.54 40.91 44.47
C GLY A 677 -18.22 40.14 44.37
N THR A 678 -17.16 40.73 44.92
CA THR A 678 -15.81 40.17 45.06
C THR A 678 -15.73 39.13 46.19
N SER A 679 -14.92 38.09 46.04
CA SER A 679 -13.75 37.78 46.91
C SER A 679 -13.30 36.29 46.87
N LYS A 680 -11.98 36.13 46.65
CA LYS A 680 -10.99 35.31 47.40
C LYS A 680 -11.23 33.81 47.55
N GLU A 681 -10.39 32.94 46.96
CA GLU A 681 -9.00 32.53 47.32
C GLU A 681 -8.98 31.18 48.06
N GLU A 682 -7.85 30.48 47.88
CA GLU A 682 -7.31 29.36 48.68
C GLU A 682 -7.71 27.94 48.22
N LYS A 683 -6.88 27.24 47.41
CA LYS A 683 -5.67 26.45 47.75
C LYS A 683 -5.88 25.43 48.86
N THR A 684 -5.70 24.14 48.53
CA THR A 684 -4.82 23.24 49.29
C THR A 684 -4.51 21.95 48.52
N ASP A 685 -3.21 21.74 48.29
CA ASP A 685 -2.52 20.46 48.15
C ASP A 685 -2.93 19.46 49.23
N TRP A 686 -2.92 18.16 48.89
CA TRP A 686 -2.42 17.13 49.82
C TRP A 686 -1.64 16.04 49.08
N ASN A 687 -0.57 15.64 49.75
CA ASN A 687 0.60 14.91 49.33
C ASN A 687 0.59 13.51 49.98
N ASN A 688 1.19 12.53 49.29
CA ASN A 688 1.85 11.30 49.76
C ASN A 688 1.22 10.36 50.82
N GLY A 689 1.23 9.07 50.48
CA GLY A 689 1.92 8.04 51.26
C GLY A 689 1.08 6.94 51.89
N GLU A 690 1.01 5.77 51.24
CA GLU A 690 1.36 4.44 51.78
C GLU A 690 1.52 3.42 50.64
#